data_AF-A0A2N0VHK0-F1
#
_entry.id   AF-A0A2N0VHK0-F1
#
_cell.length_a   1.000
_cell.length_b   1.000
_cell.length_c   1.000
_cell.angle_alpha   90.00
_cell.angle_beta   90.00
_cell.angle_gamma   90.00
#
_symmetry.space_group_name_H-M   'P 1'
#
loop_
_entity.id
_entity.type
_entity.pdbx_description
1 polymer ?
#
loop_
_entity_poly.entity_id
_entity_poly.type
_entity_poly.pdbx_seq_one_letter_code
_entity_poly.pdbx_strand_id
1 'polypeptide(L)'
;MVFPVWSNLSAQVISDSLRSARIDTIPPAERDSIQAAESDTIPSPRELNDETGQSSQSPQADLQSSPDAVNFQAKDSLTFNFRDQRVANLYGSSNVKHTNGELSAGKIELDLNMSQVEALADNPQDTLSYPILRREQDELRSTRILFNYESERGKFEVAEIEIDDGYLIGTKVKNVSREEVFIEDGIYSTCPPDHMYYYIQADRMKVVEEEEVFFTNARLFILDIPYPLVFPFGYVPAGIESRRSGLLEPTYVYQNTSARGIGLQNLGWFQYFNDYFTAQTSFDLFTSGTFFNESRFQYRNTGQYNGSLTLGYSRERGLEPTDPGFTETTSKRLSLTHDQQLSPYANLSANINLQSSNYFKRNSFDPDERARTNSTSRLSYRYSHPEGSYNFSATSSLNQQLSTNRTRLTGPEFTFSARQFTPFQSDEPGLQDEKWYERISVTYRNNFKSEFEFNPEDADSAEVNWFEALFDPSKYREATDNDRHLQYGFEQRVGLSASQVIPSQFLNISANANLTEYWYPATIRKQWNEEENEIETERVRGFEAARDFSTSLNFNTTFYGVSQMSIGNLEGLRHTVRPNVSFSYSPDFSESSWGYYREVQSDSLGNTQEYSIFEDEIFRGPGRGEQMTMSFGITNIFETKQVKRDSTGEVQSTNLRLIDNLSVNSNYNFAADSLNFGRVNMSLSSRVVDGLRISANASYSVYSRDENGREINTFIWEDGNKYLQPLSYSLNLSTSFNGGSRGPRITTPDYRPYDPLDQTFFSPVDQRFNLQPVQRTGSPWSVGLDFNYRWNYQFGQDARKSAVLNANNIQFNLTPKWRVSTRLGYDFIEKELTPSQFSLQRDMICWNLSFQFNPFGDFQYYFFRLSLSSSQIQGLFQKLPLLNNLERSSSPTGRSPRF
;
A
#
# COMPACT_ATOMS: atom_id res chain seq x y z
N MET A 1 4.25 22.60 -46.77
CA MET A 1 5.33 23.28 -47.52
C MET A 1 6.51 22.31 -47.62
N VAL A 2 7.23 22.35 -48.74
CA VAL A 2 8.19 21.35 -49.25
C VAL A 2 9.60 21.56 -48.66
N PHE A 3 10.17 20.47 -48.10
CA PHE A 3 11.60 20.11 -47.92
C PHE A 3 12.50 20.89 -46.91
N PRO A 4 13.65 20.32 -46.44
CA PRO A 4 14.29 19.05 -46.83
C PRO A 4 14.75 18.10 -45.71
N VAL A 5 14.87 16.84 -46.12
CA VAL A 5 15.72 15.77 -45.56
C VAL A 5 17.19 16.08 -45.89
N TRP A 6 18.09 15.96 -44.91
CA TRP A 6 19.52 15.73 -45.14
C TRP A 6 20.02 14.59 -44.25
N SER A 7 20.38 13.50 -44.92
CA SER A 7 21.19 12.40 -44.44
C SER A 7 22.66 12.61 -44.83
N ASN A 8 23.53 11.88 -44.13
CA ASN A 8 24.96 11.59 -44.37
C ASN A 8 26.01 12.50 -43.73
N LEU A 9 26.73 11.90 -42.78
CA LEU A 9 28.21 11.78 -42.64
C LEU A 9 28.43 11.24 -41.21
N SER A 10 29.22 10.23 -40.88
CA SER A 10 30.10 9.31 -41.59
C SER A 10 30.54 8.29 -40.54
N ALA A 11 30.46 7.00 -40.84
CA ALA A 11 31.00 5.96 -39.97
C ALA A 11 32.53 6.10 -39.90
N GLN A 12 33.05 6.31 -38.69
CA GLN A 12 34.43 5.97 -38.35
C GLN A 12 34.41 4.73 -37.46
N VAL A 13 34.67 3.59 -38.10
CA VAL A 13 35.08 2.36 -37.44
C VAL A 13 36.50 2.62 -36.92
N ILE A 14 36.65 2.77 -35.60
CA ILE A 14 37.95 2.61 -34.95
C ILE A 14 38.00 1.18 -34.43
N SER A 15 38.84 0.39 -35.07
CA SER A 15 39.19 -0.97 -34.68
C SER A 15 39.91 -0.96 -33.33
N ASP A 16 39.34 -1.75 -32.43
CA ASP A 16 39.90 -2.43 -31.27
C ASP A 16 41.43 -2.51 -31.20
N SER A 17 42.01 -1.99 -30.12
CA SER A 17 43.18 -2.62 -29.49
C SER A 17 43.39 -2.12 -28.05
N LEU A 18 43.47 -3.10 -27.14
CA LEU A 18 44.31 -3.15 -25.93
C LEU A 18 43.62 -3.10 -24.55
N ARG A 19 43.51 -4.34 -24.03
CA ARG A 19 43.89 -4.83 -22.69
C ARG A 19 42.74 -5.04 -21.70
N SER A 20 42.42 -6.31 -21.51
CA SER A 20 41.79 -6.87 -20.33
C SER A 20 42.54 -6.41 -19.06
N ALA A 21 41.87 -5.63 -18.22
CA ALA A 21 42.30 -5.42 -16.85
C ALA A 21 42.23 -6.77 -16.12
N ARG A 22 43.30 -7.11 -15.40
CA ARG A 22 43.36 -8.27 -14.51
C ARG A 22 42.28 -8.14 -13.44
N ILE A 23 41.67 -9.26 -13.11
CA ILE A 23 40.86 -9.41 -11.89
C ILE A 23 41.78 -9.10 -10.71
N ASP A 24 41.52 -8.01 -10.01
CA ASP A 24 42.19 -7.68 -8.75
C ASP A 24 41.48 -8.46 -7.64
N THR A 25 42.12 -9.54 -7.19
CA THR A 25 41.67 -10.34 -6.05
C THR A 25 42.03 -9.61 -4.76
N ILE A 26 41.04 -9.03 -4.10
CA ILE A 26 41.16 -8.61 -2.70
C ILE A 26 41.25 -9.88 -1.84
N PRO A 27 42.27 -10.05 -0.98
CA PRO A 27 42.32 -11.18 -0.06
C PRO A 27 41.20 -11.06 0.98
N PRO A 28 40.56 -12.17 1.42
CA PRO A 28 39.68 -12.11 2.57
C PRO A 28 40.47 -11.69 3.80
N ALA A 29 39.98 -10.66 4.51
CA ALA A 29 40.55 -10.20 5.75
C ALA A 29 40.51 -11.31 6.81
N GLU A 30 41.65 -11.58 7.43
CA GLU A 30 41.77 -12.39 8.63
C GLU A 30 40.84 -11.83 9.73
N ARG A 31 40.01 -12.70 10.30
CA ARG A 31 39.27 -12.39 11.52
C ARG A 31 40.24 -12.39 12.68
N ASP A 32 40.64 -11.19 13.08
CA ASP A 32 41.36 -10.96 14.33
C ASP A 32 40.38 -11.15 15.50
N SER A 33 40.70 -12.08 16.40
CA SER A 33 39.93 -12.42 17.58
C SER A 33 40.26 -11.46 18.71
N ILE A 34 39.32 -10.56 19.06
CA ILE A 34 39.42 -9.76 20.27
C ILE A 34 38.47 -10.34 21.34
N GLN A 35 39.10 -10.74 22.44
CA GLN A 35 38.51 -11.21 23.70
C GLN A 35 37.48 -10.21 24.24
N ALA A 36 36.28 -10.68 24.56
CA ALA A 36 35.32 -9.95 25.38
C ALA A 36 35.53 -10.33 26.86
N ALA A 37 35.87 -9.33 27.67
CA ALA A 37 35.97 -9.39 29.11
C ALA A 37 34.59 -9.31 29.78
N GLU A 38 34.53 -9.87 30.99
CA GLU A 38 33.40 -10.01 31.90
C GLU A 38 32.75 -8.68 32.32
N SER A 39 31.42 -8.70 32.49
CA SER A 39 30.70 -8.00 33.59
C SER A 39 29.28 -8.59 33.69
N ASP A 40 29.02 -9.45 34.66
CA ASP A 40 28.46 -9.12 35.99
C ASP A 40 26.93 -8.89 35.94
N THR A 41 26.19 -9.99 36.14
CA THR A 41 24.73 -10.01 36.25
C THR A 41 24.28 -10.09 37.70
N ILE A 42 23.50 -9.09 38.10
CA ILE A 42 22.75 -8.97 39.35
C ILE A 42 21.69 -10.08 39.44
N PRO A 43 21.48 -10.73 40.61
CA PRO A 43 20.65 -11.92 40.73
C PRO A 43 19.15 -11.63 40.98
N SER A 44 18.31 -12.57 40.55
CA SER A 44 16.85 -12.62 40.77
C SER A 44 16.46 -13.05 42.19
N PRO A 45 15.24 -12.72 42.67
CA PRO A 45 14.88 -12.79 44.08
C PRO A 45 14.48 -14.18 44.58
N ARG A 46 14.82 -14.41 45.84
CA ARG A 46 14.47 -15.54 46.71
C ARG A 46 12.96 -15.81 46.79
N GLU A 47 12.58 -17.08 46.68
CA GLU A 47 11.48 -17.66 47.47
C GLU A 47 12.07 -18.67 48.48
N LEU A 48 11.63 -18.53 49.73
CA LEU A 48 11.92 -19.41 50.86
C LEU A 48 11.20 -20.76 50.67
N ASN A 49 11.85 -21.87 51.01
CA ASN A 49 11.40 -22.70 52.14
C ASN A 49 12.41 -23.81 52.52
N ASP A 50 12.60 -23.87 53.84
CA ASP A 50 12.99 -24.97 54.74
C ASP A 50 14.29 -25.76 54.52
N GLU A 51 15.27 -25.39 55.33
CA GLU A 51 16.33 -26.28 55.82
C GLU A 51 15.79 -27.22 56.91
N THR A 52 16.01 -28.53 56.77
CA THR A 52 16.43 -29.38 57.89
C THR A 52 17.29 -30.54 57.39
N GLY A 53 18.45 -30.75 58.04
CA GLY A 53 19.07 -32.07 58.17
C GLY A 53 20.35 -32.33 57.37
N GLN A 54 21.49 -32.12 58.05
CA GLN A 54 22.84 -32.52 57.65
C GLN A 54 22.96 -34.00 57.24
N SER A 55 23.75 -34.31 56.19
CA SER A 55 24.85 -35.26 56.34
C SER A 55 25.94 -35.06 55.27
N SER A 56 27.17 -35.26 55.73
CA SER A 56 28.48 -35.11 55.11
C SER A 56 28.65 -35.67 53.69
N GLN A 57 29.02 -34.82 52.74
CA GLN A 57 29.60 -35.24 51.47
C GLN A 57 31.04 -35.72 51.65
N SER A 58 31.29 -36.95 51.19
CA SER A 58 32.63 -37.42 50.82
C SER A 58 32.89 -37.00 49.37
N PRO A 59 34.13 -36.64 48.97
CA PRO A 59 34.41 -36.24 47.60
C PRO A 59 34.42 -37.49 46.69
N GLN A 60 33.39 -37.66 45.87
CA GLN A 60 33.47 -38.58 44.73
C GLN A 60 34.03 -37.83 43.53
N ALA A 61 35.14 -38.38 43.02
CA ALA A 61 35.89 -37.89 41.90
C ALA A 61 35.02 -37.69 40.67
N ASP A 62 35.17 -36.51 40.07
CA ASP A 62 34.67 -36.17 38.74
C ASP A 62 35.50 -36.96 37.71
N LEU A 63 35.12 -38.21 37.49
CA LEU A 63 35.56 -38.98 36.33
C LEU A 63 34.82 -38.40 35.14
N GLN A 64 35.49 -37.51 34.40
CA GLN A 64 35.11 -37.18 33.03
C GLN A 64 34.92 -38.50 32.27
N SER A 65 33.66 -38.85 32.06
CA SER A 65 33.25 -40.06 31.35
C SER A 65 33.69 -39.94 29.89
N SER A 66 34.20 -41.05 29.36
CA SER A 66 34.54 -41.19 27.95
C SER A 66 33.31 -40.87 27.08
N PRO A 67 33.45 -40.22 25.91
CA PRO A 67 32.32 -39.87 25.04
C PRO A 67 31.48 -41.07 24.54
N ASP A 68 31.92 -42.31 24.76
CA ASP A 68 31.15 -43.54 24.45
C ASP A 68 30.67 -44.29 25.71
N ALA A 69 30.78 -43.69 26.90
CA ALA A 69 30.36 -44.34 28.14
C ALA A 69 28.84 -44.27 28.32
N VAL A 70 28.18 -45.43 28.39
CA VAL A 70 26.77 -45.54 28.74
C VAL A 70 26.62 -45.38 30.25
N ASN A 71 26.04 -44.25 30.68
CA ASN A 71 25.71 -43.98 32.07
C ASN A 71 24.29 -44.46 32.36
N PHE A 72 24.07 -45.18 33.45
CA PHE A 72 22.75 -45.72 33.76
C PHE A 72 22.43 -45.65 35.25
N GLN A 73 21.16 -45.41 35.56
CA GLN A 73 20.62 -45.25 36.91
C GLN A 73 19.29 -46.01 37.01
N ALA A 74 19.09 -46.73 38.11
CA ALA A 74 17.83 -47.39 38.44
C ALA A 74 17.44 -47.02 39.88
N LYS A 75 16.15 -46.82 40.15
CA LYS A 75 15.66 -46.46 41.49
C LYS A 75 15.42 -47.68 42.37
N ASP A 76 14.87 -48.76 41.80
CA ASP A 76 14.48 -49.95 42.56
C ASP A 76 15.59 -51.00 42.57
N SER A 77 15.92 -51.56 41.41
CA SER A 77 16.94 -52.61 41.32
C SER A 77 17.67 -52.65 39.99
N LEU A 78 18.90 -53.18 40.03
CA LEU A 78 19.78 -53.31 38.87
C LEU A 78 20.40 -54.71 38.90
N THR A 79 20.19 -55.48 37.83
CA THR A 79 20.71 -56.85 37.71
C THR A 79 21.58 -56.98 36.48
N PHE A 80 22.75 -57.60 36.63
CA PHE A 80 23.61 -57.94 35.51
C PHE A 80 23.67 -59.44 35.32
N ASN A 81 23.45 -59.88 34.09
CA ASN A 81 23.87 -61.20 33.64
C ASN A 81 25.12 -61.03 32.77
N PHE A 82 26.17 -61.79 33.08
CA PHE A 82 27.44 -61.79 32.33
C PHE A 82 27.88 -63.22 31.94
N ARG A 83 27.11 -64.25 32.29
CA ARG A 83 27.54 -65.65 32.09
C ARG A 83 27.41 -66.11 30.64
N ASP A 84 26.30 -65.80 29.99
CA ASP A 84 26.02 -66.22 28.61
C ASP A 84 25.67 -65.04 27.68
N GLN A 85 25.14 -63.94 28.22
CA GLN A 85 24.77 -62.70 27.53
C GLN A 85 25.16 -61.52 28.43
N ARG A 86 25.64 -60.40 27.88
CA ARG A 86 26.00 -59.19 28.65
C ARG A 86 24.78 -58.27 28.76
N VAL A 87 23.82 -58.64 29.60
CA VAL A 87 22.54 -57.93 29.73
C VAL A 87 22.42 -57.29 31.10
N ALA A 88 22.04 -56.02 31.14
CA ALA A 88 21.71 -55.28 32.35
C ALA A 88 20.22 -54.96 32.38
N ASN A 89 19.51 -55.34 33.44
CA ASN A 89 18.11 -54.94 33.66
C ASN A 89 18.03 -53.90 34.76
N LEU A 90 17.39 -52.78 34.46
CA LEU A 90 17.13 -51.66 35.33
C LEU A 90 15.62 -51.59 35.60
N TYR A 91 15.26 -51.52 36.88
CA TYR A 91 13.87 -51.49 37.32
C TYR A 91 13.59 -50.27 38.21
N GLY A 92 12.38 -49.74 38.08
CA GLY A 92 11.88 -48.58 38.80
C GLY A 92 12.52 -47.29 38.33
N SER A 93 11.73 -46.40 37.71
CA SER A 93 12.14 -45.07 37.23
C SER A 93 13.60 -45.00 36.78
N SER A 94 13.93 -45.82 35.78
CA SER A 94 15.29 -46.03 35.29
C SER A 94 15.65 -45.03 34.20
N ASN A 95 16.92 -44.66 34.12
CA ASN A 95 17.44 -43.72 33.13
C ASN A 95 18.78 -44.22 32.57
N VAL A 96 18.93 -44.19 31.25
CA VAL A 96 20.18 -44.51 30.53
C VAL A 96 20.57 -43.30 29.68
N LYS A 97 21.76 -42.75 29.92
CA LYS A 97 22.33 -41.61 29.21
C LYS A 97 23.53 -42.04 28.38
N HIS A 98 23.52 -41.65 27.12
CA HIS A 98 24.62 -41.78 26.16
C HIS A 98 24.75 -40.46 25.38
N THR A 99 25.88 -40.24 24.70
CA THR A 99 26.10 -39.05 23.87
C THR A 99 25.03 -38.88 22.77
N ASN A 100 24.45 -39.99 22.31
CA ASN A 100 23.42 -40.03 21.26
C ASN A 100 21.98 -39.94 21.81
N GLY A 101 21.78 -39.83 23.13
CA GLY A 101 20.44 -39.67 23.70
C GLY A 101 20.29 -40.13 25.16
N GLU A 102 19.18 -39.72 25.75
CA GLU A 102 18.75 -40.08 27.10
C GLU A 102 17.44 -40.88 27.04
N LEU A 103 17.41 -42.08 27.61
CA LEU A 103 16.25 -42.96 27.64
C LEU A 103 15.78 -43.17 29.09
N SER A 104 14.56 -42.73 29.39
CA SER A 104 13.92 -42.87 30.70
C SER A 104 12.70 -43.77 30.61
N ALA A 105 12.56 -44.75 31.49
CA ALA A 105 11.39 -45.64 31.53
C ALA A 105 11.24 -46.33 32.90
N GLY A 106 10.11 -47.01 33.15
CA GLY A 106 9.97 -47.87 34.33
C GLY A 106 11.00 -49.00 34.36
N LYS A 107 11.06 -49.76 33.26
CA LYS A 107 11.97 -50.89 33.07
C LYS A 107 12.84 -50.67 31.83
N ILE A 108 14.16 -50.82 31.97
CA ILE A 108 15.11 -50.76 30.86
C ILE A 108 15.98 -52.02 30.86
N GLU A 109 16.04 -52.71 29.72
CA GLU A 109 16.94 -53.83 29.45
C GLU A 109 18.01 -53.36 28.46
N LEU A 110 19.27 -53.46 28.85
CA LEU A 110 20.43 -53.05 28.08
C LEU A 110 21.23 -54.29 27.68
N ASP A 111 21.21 -54.65 26.40
CA ASP A 111 22.07 -55.66 25.82
C ASP A 111 23.36 -55.01 25.28
N LEU A 112 24.46 -55.22 26.01
CA LEU A 112 25.78 -54.66 25.70
C LEU A 112 26.49 -55.41 24.55
N ASN A 113 26.04 -56.60 24.16
CA ASN A 113 26.62 -57.32 23.02
C ASN A 113 26.06 -56.82 21.70
N MET A 114 24.76 -56.47 21.68
CA MET A 114 24.07 -55.96 20.50
C MET A 114 24.00 -54.42 20.47
N SER A 115 24.57 -53.74 21.47
CA SER A 115 24.47 -52.29 21.65
C SER A 115 23.02 -51.80 21.58
N GLN A 116 22.10 -52.55 22.20
CA GLN A 116 20.66 -52.36 22.11
C GLN A 116 20.04 -52.12 23.49
N VAL A 117 19.10 -51.18 23.55
CA VAL A 117 18.30 -50.86 24.73
C VAL A 117 16.84 -51.14 24.43
N GLU A 118 16.17 -51.87 25.31
CA GLU A 118 14.73 -52.07 25.31
C GLU A 118 14.13 -51.40 26.55
N ALA A 119 13.20 -50.49 26.35
CA ALA A 119 12.51 -49.78 27.42
C ALA A 119 11.01 -50.05 27.39
N LEU A 120 10.45 -50.29 28.57
CA LEU A 120 9.05 -50.61 28.82
C LEU A 120 8.56 -49.84 30.07
N ALA A 121 7.26 -49.62 30.15
CA ALA A 121 6.65 -49.19 31.40
C ALA A 121 6.77 -50.26 32.48
N ASP A 122 6.74 -49.86 33.76
CA ASP A 122 6.76 -50.83 34.88
C ASP A 122 5.50 -51.72 34.87
N ASN A 123 4.39 -51.18 34.38
CA ASN A 123 3.13 -51.87 34.14
C ASN A 123 2.50 -51.34 32.84
N PRO A 124 1.91 -52.20 31.97
CA PRO A 124 1.20 -51.76 30.76
C PRO A 124 0.14 -50.66 30.96
N GLN A 125 -0.45 -50.54 32.16
CA GLN A 125 -1.46 -49.52 32.49
C GLN A 125 -0.87 -48.25 33.13
N ASP A 126 0.42 -48.23 33.46
CA ASP A 126 1.08 -47.09 34.10
C ASP A 126 1.65 -46.13 33.05
N THR A 127 0.88 -45.08 32.74
CA THR A 127 1.26 -44.07 31.74
C THR A 127 2.37 -43.14 32.20
N LEU A 128 2.66 -43.07 33.51
CA LEU A 128 3.71 -42.22 34.08
C LEU A 128 5.11 -42.82 33.90
N SER A 129 5.21 -44.14 33.77
CA SER A 129 6.48 -44.84 33.54
C SER A 129 6.73 -45.19 32.07
N TYR A 130 5.95 -44.62 31.15
CA TYR A 130 6.16 -44.82 29.71
C TYR A 130 7.57 -44.41 29.29
N PRO A 131 8.23 -45.22 28.45
CA PRO A 131 9.49 -44.88 27.83
C PRO A 131 9.47 -43.51 27.14
N ILE A 132 10.47 -42.69 27.47
CA ILE A 132 10.74 -41.39 26.85
C ILE A 132 12.20 -41.40 26.38
N LEU A 133 12.41 -41.23 25.08
CA LEU A 133 13.71 -41.04 24.46
C LEU A 133 13.88 -39.55 24.14
N ARG A 134 14.91 -38.91 24.72
CA ARG A 134 15.27 -37.51 24.48
C ARG A 134 16.57 -37.42 23.71
N ARG A 135 16.58 -36.65 22.63
CA ARG A 135 17.78 -36.40 21.80
C ARG A 135 17.79 -34.93 21.39
N GLU A 136 18.83 -34.18 21.75
CA GLU A 136 18.96 -32.75 21.41
C GLU A 136 17.69 -31.93 21.74
N GLN A 137 16.80 -31.71 20.76
CA GLN A 137 15.53 -30.99 20.88
C GLN A 137 14.28 -31.89 20.75
N ASP A 138 14.45 -33.17 20.40
CA ASP A 138 13.36 -34.12 20.17
C ASP A 138 13.04 -34.94 21.42
N GLU A 139 11.75 -35.08 21.72
CA GLU A 139 11.23 -35.98 22.74
C GLU A 139 10.27 -36.99 22.10
N LEU A 140 10.63 -38.29 22.15
CA LEU A 140 9.79 -39.37 21.67
C LEU A 140 9.25 -40.17 22.85
N ARG A 141 7.92 -40.25 22.95
CA ARG A 141 7.22 -41.04 23.96
C ARG A 141 6.56 -42.25 23.30
N SER A 142 6.70 -43.42 23.90
CA SER A 142 6.17 -44.68 23.35
C SER A 142 5.89 -45.72 24.44
N THR A 143 5.03 -46.71 24.17
CA THR A 143 4.74 -47.79 25.14
C THR A 143 5.91 -48.79 25.25
N ARG A 144 6.67 -48.95 24.16
CA ARG A 144 7.88 -49.77 24.09
C ARG A 144 8.87 -49.16 23.13
N ILE A 145 10.09 -48.95 23.58
CA ILE A 145 11.20 -48.42 22.77
C ILE A 145 12.27 -49.50 22.65
N LEU A 146 12.63 -49.87 21.43
CA LEU A 146 13.77 -50.72 21.12
C LEU A 146 14.75 -49.89 20.31
N PHE A 147 15.92 -49.58 20.86
CA PHE A 147 16.85 -48.63 20.26
C PHE A 147 18.28 -49.17 20.28
N ASN A 148 18.99 -49.06 19.16
CA ASN A 148 20.40 -49.39 19.08
C ASN A 148 21.22 -48.09 19.09
N TYR A 149 22.02 -47.87 20.13
CA TYR A 149 22.70 -46.57 20.35
C TYR A 149 23.95 -46.36 19.50
N GLU A 150 24.45 -47.40 18.82
CA GLU A 150 25.54 -47.29 17.83
C GLU A 150 25.03 -47.02 16.42
N SER A 151 24.01 -47.74 15.97
CA SER A 151 23.45 -47.61 14.61
C SER A 151 22.29 -46.63 14.49
N GLU A 152 21.84 -46.08 15.63
CA GLU A 152 20.70 -45.16 15.77
C GLU A 152 19.35 -45.71 15.28
N ARG A 153 19.28 -47.02 15.01
CA ARG A 153 18.06 -47.69 14.54
C ARG A 153 17.11 -47.94 15.71
N GLY A 154 15.84 -47.64 15.48
CA GLY A 154 14.80 -47.73 16.51
C GLY A 154 13.53 -48.44 16.04
N LYS A 155 12.86 -49.14 16.95
CA LYS A 155 11.46 -49.56 16.82
C LYS A 155 10.68 -49.05 18.03
N PHE A 156 9.49 -48.53 17.77
CA PHE A 156 8.64 -47.90 18.78
C PHE A 156 7.21 -48.45 18.63
N GLU A 157 6.58 -48.85 19.74
CA GLU A 157 5.17 -49.26 19.78
C GLU A 157 4.34 -48.06 20.26
N VAL A 158 3.50 -47.52 19.38
CA VAL A 158 2.82 -46.22 19.53
C VAL A 158 3.83 -45.08 19.70
N ALA A 159 4.02 -44.26 18.68
CA ALA A 159 4.85 -43.07 18.79
C ALA A 159 4.14 -41.85 18.20
N GLU A 160 4.29 -40.74 18.89
CA GLU A 160 3.95 -39.40 18.44
C GLU A 160 5.25 -38.74 17.97
N ILE A 161 5.22 -38.23 16.75
CA ILE A 161 6.35 -37.57 16.10
C ILE A 161 5.87 -36.17 15.70
N GLU A 162 6.51 -35.15 16.24
CA GLU A 162 6.38 -33.78 15.76
C GLU A 162 7.30 -33.62 14.54
N ILE A 163 6.75 -33.08 13.46
CA ILE A 163 7.50 -32.68 12.25
C ILE A 163 7.26 -31.20 12.00
N ASP A 164 8.12 -30.54 11.24
CA ASP A 164 8.12 -29.07 11.05
C ASP A 164 6.74 -28.47 10.70
N ASP A 165 5.92 -29.20 9.96
CA ASP A 165 4.60 -28.75 9.48
C ASP A 165 3.40 -29.56 10.02
N GLY A 166 3.57 -30.42 11.03
CA GLY A 166 2.46 -31.18 11.62
C GLY A 166 2.82 -32.26 12.64
N TYR A 167 1.85 -33.11 12.95
CA TYR A 167 1.96 -34.22 13.90
C TYR A 167 1.65 -35.54 13.22
N LEU A 168 2.45 -36.55 13.53
CA LEU A 168 2.31 -37.89 13.01
C LEU A 168 2.23 -38.90 14.15
N ILE A 169 1.18 -39.71 14.16
CA ILE A 169 0.93 -40.75 15.16
C ILE A 169 0.89 -42.09 14.44
N GLY A 170 1.59 -43.10 14.94
CA GLY A 170 1.52 -44.44 14.37
C GLY A 170 1.59 -45.54 15.40
N THR A 171 0.99 -46.70 15.11
CA THR A 171 0.94 -47.84 16.03
C THR A 171 2.26 -48.59 16.08
N LYS A 172 2.97 -48.69 14.95
CA LYS A 172 4.32 -49.23 14.87
C LYS A 172 5.20 -48.30 14.07
N VAL A 173 6.24 -47.79 14.71
CA VAL A 173 7.22 -46.91 14.07
C VAL A 173 8.57 -47.62 14.00
N LYS A 174 9.19 -47.59 12.83
CA LYS A 174 10.51 -48.15 12.57
C LYS A 174 11.39 -47.07 11.99
N ASN A 175 12.37 -46.62 12.76
CA ASN A 175 13.43 -45.73 12.30
C ASN A 175 14.58 -46.58 11.73
N VAL A 176 14.95 -46.32 10.48
CA VAL A 176 16.05 -47.01 9.76
C VAL A 176 17.33 -46.17 9.74
N SER A 177 17.19 -44.85 9.80
CA SER A 177 18.22 -43.81 9.96
C SER A 177 17.57 -42.54 10.48
N ARG A 178 18.36 -41.56 10.97
CA ARG A 178 17.86 -40.25 11.42
C ARG A 178 16.84 -39.65 10.44
N GLU A 179 17.12 -39.74 9.15
CA GLU A 179 16.30 -39.17 8.07
C GLU A 179 15.18 -40.09 7.53
N GLU A 180 15.09 -41.38 7.90
CA GLU A 180 14.09 -42.30 7.34
C GLU A 180 13.29 -43.06 8.40
N VAL A 181 11.99 -42.78 8.46
CA VAL A 181 11.05 -43.37 9.41
C VAL A 181 9.88 -44.03 8.68
N PHE A 182 9.61 -45.30 8.99
CA PHE A 182 8.44 -46.04 8.48
C PHE A 182 7.40 -46.19 9.58
N ILE A 183 6.13 -46.05 9.21
CA ILE A 183 5.02 -45.97 10.16
C ILE A 183 3.89 -46.86 9.64
N GLU A 184 3.38 -47.75 10.48
CA GLU A 184 2.19 -48.58 10.23
C GLU A 184 0.98 -47.99 10.96
N ASP A 185 -0.19 -48.02 10.32
CA ASP A 185 -1.44 -47.40 10.77
C ASP A 185 -1.23 -45.94 11.21
N GLY A 186 -0.66 -45.15 10.30
CA GLY A 186 -0.29 -43.76 10.54
C GLY A 186 -1.47 -42.79 10.45
N ILE A 187 -1.45 -41.77 11.30
CA ILE A 187 -2.35 -40.63 11.29
C ILE A 187 -1.48 -39.37 11.14
N TYR A 188 -1.76 -38.57 10.12
CA TYR A 188 -1.08 -37.29 9.87
C TYR A 188 -2.06 -36.12 9.97
N SER A 189 -1.71 -35.07 10.69
CA SER A 189 -2.51 -33.84 10.78
C SER A 189 -1.63 -32.62 11.10
N THR A 190 -1.98 -31.43 10.61
CA THR A 190 -1.40 -30.18 11.14
C THR A 190 -2.14 -29.69 12.39
N CYS A 191 -3.15 -30.42 12.85
CA CYS A 191 -3.78 -30.18 14.13
C CYS A 191 -2.99 -30.83 15.26
N PRO A 192 -2.93 -30.19 16.44
CA PRO A 192 -2.39 -30.82 17.64
C PRO A 192 -3.07 -32.15 17.95
N PRO A 193 -2.33 -33.15 18.45
CA PRO A 193 -2.84 -34.49 18.75
C PRO A 193 -4.02 -34.55 19.71
N ASP A 194 -4.07 -33.64 20.69
CA ASP A 194 -5.19 -33.52 21.63
C ASP A 194 -6.53 -33.26 20.93
N HIS A 195 -6.50 -32.56 19.78
CA HIS A 195 -7.68 -32.08 19.06
C HIS A 195 -7.49 -32.13 17.54
N MET A 196 -7.49 -33.33 16.96
CA MET A 196 -7.41 -33.53 15.51
C MET A 196 -8.77 -33.27 14.81
N TYR A 197 -9.06 -32.02 14.46
CA TYR A 197 -10.29 -31.67 13.72
C TYR A 197 -10.33 -32.23 12.30
N TYR A 198 -9.18 -32.56 11.73
CA TYR A 198 -9.06 -33.35 10.53
C TYR A 198 -7.77 -34.16 10.62
N TYR A 199 -7.68 -35.27 9.90
CA TYR A 199 -6.46 -36.06 9.77
C TYR A 199 -6.52 -36.98 8.57
N ILE A 200 -5.35 -37.40 8.10
CA ILE A 200 -5.19 -38.42 7.06
C ILE A 200 -4.77 -39.70 7.77
N GLN A 201 -5.60 -40.73 7.69
CA GLN A 201 -5.27 -42.05 8.19
C GLN A 201 -4.80 -42.91 7.02
N ALA A 202 -3.66 -43.61 7.16
CA ALA A 202 -3.12 -44.48 6.12
C ALA A 202 -2.56 -45.77 6.72
N ASP A 203 -2.68 -46.88 6.00
CA ASP A 203 -2.16 -48.18 6.45
C ASP A 203 -0.63 -48.15 6.64
N ARG A 204 0.07 -47.40 5.77
CA ARG A 204 1.52 -47.23 5.84
C ARG A 204 1.92 -45.83 5.46
N MET A 205 2.86 -45.25 6.21
CA MET A 205 3.52 -43.99 5.89
C MET A 205 5.04 -44.13 5.94
N LYS A 206 5.75 -43.29 5.17
CA LYS A 206 7.21 -43.13 5.22
C LYS A 206 7.53 -41.65 5.33
N VAL A 207 8.32 -41.26 6.32
CA VAL A 207 8.90 -39.92 6.46
C VAL A 207 10.35 -39.95 5.96
N VAL A 208 10.72 -38.96 5.16
CA VAL A 208 12.08 -38.78 4.61
C VAL A 208 12.57 -37.37 4.94
N GLU A 209 13.80 -37.27 5.45
CA GLU A 209 14.48 -36.00 5.83
C GLU A 209 13.66 -35.14 6.81
N GLU A 210 12.80 -35.75 7.63
CA GLU A 210 11.87 -35.06 8.56
C GLU A 210 10.87 -34.11 7.87
N GLU A 211 10.84 -34.11 6.53
CA GLU A 211 10.11 -33.17 5.70
C GLU A 211 9.06 -33.86 4.79
N GLU A 212 9.36 -34.98 4.15
CA GLU A 212 8.43 -35.58 3.18
C GLU A 212 7.67 -36.79 3.72
N VAL A 213 6.34 -36.72 3.77
CA VAL A 213 5.46 -37.82 4.24
C VAL A 213 4.80 -38.53 3.06
N PHE A 214 5.25 -39.74 2.74
CA PHE A 214 4.61 -40.64 1.77
C PHE A 214 3.57 -41.52 2.47
N PHE A 215 2.45 -41.81 1.81
CA PHE A 215 1.39 -42.67 2.36
C PHE A 215 0.82 -43.63 1.32
N THR A 216 0.31 -44.78 1.79
CA THR A 216 -0.44 -45.75 0.97
C THR A 216 -1.77 -46.09 1.60
N ASN A 217 -2.81 -46.26 0.76
CA ASN A 217 -4.18 -46.53 1.17
C ASN A 217 -4.69 -45.53 2.23
N ALA A 218 -4.54 -44.24 1.94
CA ALA A 218 -4.92 -43.18 2.86
C ALA A 218 -6.37 -42.74 2.69
N ARG A 219 -7.01 -42.34 3.78
CA ARG A 219 -8.32 -41.71 3.80
C ARG A 219 -8.27 -40.48 4.68
N LEU A 220 -8.86 -39.39 4.17
CA LEU A 220 -9.05 -38.18 4.93
C LEU A 220 -10.28 -38.31 5.85
N PHE A 221 -10.14 -37.84 7.08
CA PHE A 221 -11.22 -37.67 8.04
C PHE A 221 -11.34 -36.19 8.41
N ILE A 222 -12.56 -35.68 8.44
CA ILE A 222 -12.88 -34.33 8.91
C ILE A 222 -13.90 -34.49 10.03
N LEU A 223 -13.58 -34.02 11.24
CA LEU A 223 -14.41 -34.20 12.44
C LEU A 223 -14.79 -35.68 12.66
N ASP A 224 -13.83 -36.59 12.47
CA ASP A 224 -14.00 -38.06 12.51
C ASP A 224 -14.95 -38.64 11.45
N ILE A 225 -15.41 -37.84 10.50
CA ILE A 225 -16.24 -38.30 9.37
C ILE A 225 -15.31 -38.70 8.22
N PRO A 226 -15.35 -39.97 7.76
CA PRO A 226 -14.54 -40.42 6.64
C PRO A 226 -14.96 -39.71 5.35
N TYR A 227 -14.02 -39.06 4.68
CA TYR A 227 -14.22 -38.53 3.35
C TYR A 227 -14.38 -39.69 2.34
N PRO A 228 -15.28 -39.59 1.34
CA PRO A 228 -15.60 -40.73 0.47
C PRO A 228 -14.44 -41.26 -0.38
N LEU A 229 -13.43 -40.42 -0.64
CA LEU A 229 -12.29 -40.78 -1.49
C LEU A 229 -11.19 -41.48 -0.68
N VAL A 230 -10.74 -42.63 -1.18
CA VAL A 230 -9.55 -43.35 -0.69
C VAL A 230 -8.41 -43.15 -1.68
N PHE A 231 -7.26 -42.76 -1.18
CA PHE A 231 -6.05 -42.50 -1.96
C PHE A 231 -5.14 -43.73 -1.90
N PRO A 232 -4.94 -44.47 -3.01
CA PRO A 232 -4.13 -45.68 -2.99
C PRO A 232 -2.65 -45.40 -2.67
N PHE A 233 -2.14 -44.23 -3.07
CA PHE A 233 -0.81 -43.73 -2.74
C PHE A 233 -0.79 -42.19 -2.88
N GLY A 234 0.11 -41.53 -2.16
CA GLY A 234 0.34 -40.09 -2.26
C GLY A 234 1.50 -39.64 -1.38
N TYR A 235 1.77 -38.34 -1.38
CA TYR A 235 2.77 -37.73 -0.49
C TYR A 235 2.34 -36.32 -0.07
N VAL A 236 2.72 -35.92 1.14
CA VAL A 236 2.63 -34.57 1.68
C VAL A 236 4.07 -34.03 1.75
N PRO A 237 4.44 -33.02 0.96
CA PRO A 237 5.73 -32.36 1.09
C PRO A 237 5.71 -31.43 2.31
N ALA A 238 6.78 -31.39 3.11
CA ALA A 238 7.03 -30.26 3.99
C ALA A 238 7.58 -29.09 3.18
N GLY A 239 7.30 -27.90 3.68
CA GLY A 239 7.58 -26.65 2.99
C GLY A 239 6.35 -26.08 2.28
N ILE A 240 6.18 -24.76 2.46
CA ILE A 240 5.24 -23.97 1.67
C ILE A 240 5.83 -23.88 0.26
N GLU A 241 5.48 -24.81 -0.62
CA GLU A 241 5.79 -24.67 -2.04
C GLU A 241 5.04 -23.46 -2.61
N SER A 242 5.70 -22.30 -2.60
CA SER A 242 5.20 -21.00 -3.08
C SER A 242 4.89 -20.94 -4.59
N ARG A 243 5.08 -22.06 -5.31
CA ARG A 243 5.10 -22.17 -6.77
C ARG A 243 4.14 -23.24 -7.30
N ARG A 244 2.90 -23.28 -6.77
CA ARG A 244 1.89 -24.28 -7.16
C ARG A 244 0.66 -23.66 -7.79
N SER A 245 0.07 -24.40 -8.72
CA SER A 245 -1.26 -24.15 -9.28
C SER A 245 -2.32 -24.93 -8.49
N GLY A 246 -3.55 -24.44 -8.44
CA GLY A 246 -4.60 -25.10 -7.65
C GLY A 246 -5.96 -24.41 -7.70
N LEU A 247 -6.98 -25.10 -7.17
CA LEU A 247 -8.34 -24.55 -7.05
C LEU A 247 -8.40 -23.41 -6.04
N LEU A 248 -9.13 -22.37 -6.39
CA LEU A 248 -9.47 -21.30 -5.46
C LEU A 248 -10.46 -21.80 -4.40
N GLU A 249 -10.36 -21.23 -3.21
CA GLU A 249 -11.21 -21.61 -2.09
C GLU A 249 -12.61 -21.00 -2.23
N PRO A 250 -13.67 -21.81 -2.37
CA PRO A 250 -15.01 -21.29 -2.52
C PRO A 250 -15.52 -20.65 -1.23
N THR A 251 -16.36 -19.63 -1.35
CA THR A 251 -16.96 -18.91 -0.22
C THR A 251 -18.46 -18.82 -0.39
N TYR A 252 -19.24 -19.15 0.65
CA TYR A 252 -20.68 -19.00 0.61
C TYR A 252 -21.06 -17.54 0.89
N VAL A 253 -21.92 -17.00 0.05
CA VAL A 253 -22.48 -15.66 0.20
C VAL A 253 -23.99 -15.73 0.22
N TYR A 254 -24.62 -14.90 1.06
CA TYR A 254 -26.02 -14.54 0.90
C TYR A 254 -26.11 -13.04 0.58
N GLN A 255 -26.80 -12.70 -0.50
CA GLN A 255 -26.98 -11.33 -0.94
C GLN A 255 -28.46 -11.04 -1.21
N ASN A 256 -29.01 -10.08 -0.47
CA ASN A 256 -30.41 -9.69 -0.61
C ASN A 256 -30.63 -8.66 -1.73
N THR A 257 -29.58 -7.93 -2.12
CA THR A 257 -29.66 -6.95 -3.22
C THR A 257 -29.87 -7.63 -4.58
N SER A 258 -30.77 -7.06 -5.38
CA SER A 258 -31.19 -7.58 -6.70
C SER A 258 -31.78 -8.99 -6.67
N ALA A 259 -32.29 -9.46 -5.51
CA ALA A 259 -32.81 -10.81 -5.32
C ALA A 259 -31.81 -11.92 -5.71
N ARG A 260 -30.49 -11.67 -5.58
CA ARG A 260 -29.47 -12.64 -5.99
C ARG A 260 -29.54 -13.94 -5.20
N GLY A 261 -29.89 -13.85 -3.92
CA GLY A 261 -30.10 -14.99 -3.02
C GLY A 261 -28.79 -15.56 -2.51
N ILE A 262 -28.72 -16.90 -2.45
CA ILE A 262 -27.52 -17.63 -2.03
C ILE A 262 -26.58 -17.73 -3.23
N GLY A 263 -25.30 -17.53 -3.00
CA GLY A 263 -24.26 -17.71 -4.00
C GLY A 263 -23.05 -18.45 -3.47
N LEU A 264 -22.26 -18.96 -4.42
CA LEU A 264 -20.96 -19.55 -4.20
C LEU A 264 -19.95 -18.72 -4.98
N GLN A 265 -19.08 -18.02 -4.25
CA GLN A 265 -18.04 -17.16 -4.80
C GLN A 265 -16.70 -17.86 -4.83
N ASN A 266 -15.79 -17.29 -5.62
CA ASN A 266 -14.38 -17.68 -5.68
C ASN A 266 -14.17 -19.13 -6.14
N LEU A 267 -15.07 -19.63 -6.99
CA LEU A 267 -14.87 -20.90 -7.69
C LEU A 267 -13.88 -20.65 -8.82
N GLY A 268 -12.73 -21.30 -8.82
CA GLY A 268 -11.78 -21.03 -9.89
C GLY A 268 -10.46 -21.72 -9.75
N TRP A 269 -9.48 -21.25 -10.52
CA TRP A 269 -8.17 -21.85 -10.62
C TRP A 269 -7.08 -20.78 -10.57
N PHE A 270 -6.10 -20.99 -9.71
CA PHE A 270 -4.82 -20.29 -9.69
C PHE A 270 -3.80 -21.10 -10.49
N GLN A 271 -3.13 -20.46 -11.43
CA GLN A 271 -2.09 -21.04 -12.27
C GLN A 271 -0.77 -20.30 -12.04
N TYR A 272 0.21 -21.02 -11.53
CA TYR A 272 1.61 -20.64 -11.61
C TYR A 272 2.19 -21.14 -12.94
N PHE A 273 2.68 -20.24 -13.79
CA PHE A 273 3.33 -20.62 -15.05
C PHE A 273 4.86 -20.65 -14.89
N ASN A 274 5.42 -19.61 -14.26
CA ASN A 274 6.83 -19.47 -13.94
C ASN A 274 7.04 -18.38 -12.88
N ASP A 275 8.29 -18.16 -12.47
CA ASP A 275 8.68 -17.16 -11.44
C ASP A 275 8.32 -15.70 -11.79
N TYR A 276 7.99 -15.42 -13.05
CA TYR A 276 7.67 -14.08 -13.54
C TYR A 276 6.21 -13.89 -13.90
N PHE A 277 5.39 -14.96 -13.95
CA PHE A 277 4.01 -14.91 -14.46
C PHE A 277 3.09 -15.90 -13.74
N THR A 278 2.01 -15.36 -13.17
CA THR A 278 0.91 -16.12 -12.57
C THR A 278 -0.42 -15.63 -13.12
N ALA A 279 -1.42 -16.50 -13.12
CA ALA A 279 -2.79 -16.14 -13.46
C ALA A 279 -3.77 -16.77 -12.48
N GLN A 280 -4.92 -16.13 -12.33
CA GLN A 280 -6.02 -16.60 -11.52
C GLN A 280 -7.31 -16.30 -12.27
N THR A 281 -8.23 -17.25 -12.35
CA THR A 281 -9.60 -16.99 -12.79
C THR A 281 -10.55 -17.45 -11.70
N SER A 282 -11.51 -16.59 -11.34
CA SER A 282 -12.57 -16.89 -10.39
C SER A 282 -13.95 -16.69 -11.03
N PHE A 283 -14.92 -17.41 -10.49
CA PHE A 283 -16.30 -17.40 -10.88
C PHE A 283 -17.17 -17.34 -9.63
N ASP A 284 -18.19 -16.47 -9.68
CA ASP A 284 -19.20 -16.39 -8.65
C ASP A 284 -20.56 -16.73 -9.28
N LEU A 285 -21.27 -17.66 -8.66
CA LEU A 285 -22.54 -18.18 -9.12
C LEU A 285 -23.61 -17.96 -8.05
N PHE A 286 -24.75 -17.42 -8.43
CA PHE A 286 -25.87 -17.16 -7.53
C PHE A 286 -27.12 -17.94 -7.94
N THR A 287 -28.02 -18.23 -6.99
CA THR A 287 -29.27 -18.97 -7.24
C THR A 287 -30.21 -18.26 -8.22
N SER A 288 -30.14 -16.92 -8.29
CA SER A 288 -30.80 -16.11 -9.33
C SER A 288 -30.27 -16.38 -10.75
N GLY A 289 -29.13 -17.05 -10.88
CA GLY A 289 -28.40 -17.25 -12.12
C GLY A 289 -27.60 -16.03 -12.58
N THR A 290 -27.41 -15.07 -11.68
CA THR A 290 -26.36 -14.07 -11.79
C THR A 290 -24.98 -14.75 -11.77
N PHE A 291 -24.08 -14.28 -12.64
CA PHE A 291 -22.74 -14.84 -12.85
C PHE A 291 -21.70 -13.73 -12.90
N PHE A 292 -20.59 -13.91 -12.17
CA PHE A 292 -19.41 -13.06 -12.25
C PHE A 292 -18.19 -13.89 -12.60
N ASN A 293 -17.30 -13.32 -13.41
CA ASN A 293 -15.97 -13.83 -13.68
C ASN A 293 -14.96 -12.71 -13.45
N GLU A 294 -13.89 -13.02 -12.73
CA GLU A 294 -12.71 -12.15 -12.65
C GLU A 294 -11.46 -12.97 -13.00
N SER A 295 -10.71 -12.50 -13.98
CA SER A 295 -9.42 -13.08 -14.37
C SER A 295 -8.31 -12.08 -14.05
N ARG A 296 -7.35 -12.49 -13.24
CA ARG A 296 -6.20 -11.69 -12.81
C ARG A 296 -4.91 -12.33 -13.30
N PHE A 297 -4.09 -11.57 -14.01
CA PHE A 297 -2.79 -11.97 -14.50
C PHE A 297 -1.75 -11.08 -13.84
N GLN A 298 -0.77 -11.67 -13.16
CA GLN A 298 0.30 -10.93 -12.51
C GLN A 298 1.61 -11.29 -13.16
N TYR A 299 2.42 -10.27 -13.46
CA TYR A 299 3.74 -10.48 -14.03
C TYR A 299 4.75 -9.56 -13.35
N ARG A 300 5.94 -10.09 -13.06
CA ARG A 300 7.00 -9.34 -12.39
C ARG A 300 8.37 -9.91 -12.71
N ASN A 301 9.26 -9.06 -13.19
CA ASN A 301 10.69 -9.28 -13.25
C ASN A 301 11.41 -8.13 -12.52
N THR A 302 12.06 -8.45 -11.40
CA THR A 302 12.68 -7.46 -10.51
C THR A 302 13.69 -6.59 -11.26
N GLY A 303 13.53 -5.27 -11.18
CA GLY A 303 14.40 -4.30 -11.83
C GLY A 303 14.15 -4.08 -13.33
N GLN A 304 13.15 -4.77 -13.93
CA GLN A 304 12.79 -4.56 -15.33
C GLN A 304 11.33 -4.16 -15.49
N TYR A 305 10.39 -4.99 -15.02
CA TYR A 305 8.97 -4.69 -15.15
C TYR A 305 8.15 -5.35 -14.05
N ASN A 306 7.02 -4.75 -13.70
CA ASN A 306 6.01 -5.35 -12.85
C ASN A 306 4.62 -4.89 -13.32
N GLY A 307 3.61 -5.72 -13.08
CA GLY A 307 2.26 -5.35 -13.41
C GLY A 307 1.21 -6.42 -13.10
N SER A 308 -0.04 -6.00 -13.24
CA SER A 308 -1.22 -6.82 -13.02
C SER A 308 -2.30 -6.41 -14.02
N LEU A 309 -2.87 -7.37 -14.75
CA LEU A 309 -4.03 -7.20 -15.62
C LEU A 309 -5.22 -7.92 -14.98
N THR A 310 -6.32 -7.21 -14.74
CA THR A 310 -7.58 -7.74 -14.24
C THR A 310 -8.66 -7.52 -15.28
N LEU A 311 -9.28 -8.62 -15.70
CA LEU A 311 -10.45 -8.63 -16.58
C LEU A 311 -11.65 -9.08 -15.76
N GLY A 312 -12.71 -8.27 -15.76
CA GLY A 312 -13.95 -8.55 -15.06
C GLY A 312 -15.11 -8.62 -16.03
N TYR A 313 -15.93 -9.65 -15.90
CA TYR A 313 -17.17 -9.80 -16.65
C TYR A 313 -18.28 -10.21 -15.70
N SER A 314 -19.43 -9.56 -15.81
CA SER A 314 -20.58 -9.88 -14.98
C SER A 314 -21.87 -9.83 -15.75
N ARG A 315 -22.75 -10.78 -15.47
CA ARG A 315 -24.10 -10.84 -16.01
C ARG A 315 -25.06 -11.04 -14.87
N GLU A 316 -25.79 -9.99 -14.55
CA GLU A 316 -26.75 -9.96 -13.45
C GLU A 316 -28.17 -10.15 -13.99
N ARG A 317 -28.89 -11.05 -13.34
CA ARG A 317 -30.33 -11.31 -13.54
C ARG A 317 -30.95 -11.67 -12.19
N GLY A 318 -32.13 -11.13 -11.89
CA GLY A 318 -32.83 -11.37 -10.61
C GLY A 318 -34.10 -12.20 -10.73
N LEU A 319 -34.81 -12.09 -11.86
CA LEU A 319 -36.08 -12.77 -12.16
C LEU A 319 -35.91 -13.80 -13.28
N GLU A 320 -36.91 -14.65 -13.50
CA GLU A 320 -36.90 -15.56 -14.64
C GLU A 320 -37.21 -14.79 -15.94
N PRO A 321 -36.67 -15.20 -17.10
CA PRO A 321 -36.94 -14.55 -18.38
C PRO A 321 -38.43 -14.45 -18.76
N THR A 322 -39.27 -15.28 -18.14
CA THR A 322 -40.72 -15.33 -18.32
C THR A 322 -41.49 -14.35 -17.43
N ASP A 323 -40.85 -13.74 -16.43
CA ASP A 323 -41.51 -12.85 -15.47
C ASP A 323 -41.65 -11.42 -16.01
N PRO A 324 -42.80 -10.75 -15.78
CA PRO A 324 -42.94 -9.32 -16.06
C PRO A 324 -41.91 -8.52 -15.25
N GLY A 325 -41.03 -7.78 -15.94
CA GLY A 325 -39.96 -7.00 -15.31
C GLY A 325 -38.58 -7.68 -15.31
N PHE A 326 -38.40 -8.78 -16.05
CA PHE A 326 -37.07 -9.34 -16.32
C PHE A 326 -36.13 -8.29 -16.91
N THR A 327 -34.98 -8.12 -16.26
CA THR A 327 -33.88 -7.29 -16.76
C THR A 327 -32.57 -8.06 -16.65
N GLU A 328 -31.76 -7.97 -17.69
CA GLU A 328 -30.42 -8.53 -17.73
C GLU A 328 -29.43 -7.38 -17.89
N THR A 329 -28.44 -7.31 -17.00
CA THR A 329 -27.41 -6.28 -17.07
C THR A 329 -26.05 -6.93 -17.21
N THR A 330 -25.33 -6.59 -18.29
CA THR A 330 -23.94 -6.98 -18.48
C THR A 330 -23.04 -5.83 -18.09
N SER A 331 -22.02 -6.12 -17.27
CA SER A 331 -20.96 -5.14 -16.96
C SER A 331 -19.59 -5.76 -17.19
N LYS A 332 -18.65 -4.92 -17.63
CA LYS A 332 -17.28 -5.32 -17.99
C LYS A 332 -16.29 -4.42 -17.26
N ARG A 333 -15.10 -4.95 -16.97
CA ARG A 333 -13.97 -4.21 -16.40
C ARG A 333 -12.67 -4.69 -17.05
N LEU A 334 -11.79 -3.73 -17.34
CA LEU A 334 -10.40 -3.95 -17.67
C LEU A 334 -9.58 -3.02 -16.78
N SER A 335 -8.71 -3.60 -15.96
CA SER A 335 -7.77 -2.85 -15.15
C SER A 335 -6.35 -3.36 -15.43
N LEU A 336 -5.43 -2.48 -15.78
CA LEU A 336 -4.03 -2.80 -16.01
C LEU A 336 -3.17 -1.85 -15.18
N THR A 337 -2.36 -2.40 -14.30
CA THR A 337 -1.23 -1.68 -13.71
C THR A 337 0.04 -2.24 -14.31
N HIS A 338 0.93 -1.38 -14.79
CA HIS A 338 2.20 -1.73 -15.40
C HIS A 338 3.24 -0.68 -15.04
N ASP A 339 4.43 -1.11 -14.67
CA ASP A 339 5.61 -0.26 -14.47
C ASP A 339 6.81 -1.00 -15.07
N GLN A 340 7.53 -0.34 -15.96
CA GLN A 340 8.67 -0.89 -16.67
C GLN A 340 9.80 0.11 -16.74
N GLN A 341 10.92 -0.27 -16.13
CA GLN A 341 12.18 0.42 -16.23
C GLN A 341 12.86 0.02 -17.54
N LEU A 342 12.78 0.89 -18.55
CA LEU A 342 13.43 0.68 -19.85
C LEU A 342 14.94 0.95 -19.78
N SER A 343 15.35 1.88 -18.90
CA SER A 343 16.75 2.14 -18.52
C SER A 343 16.80 2.86 -17.16
N PRO A 344 17.97 3.09 -16.53
CA PRO A 344 18.08 3.96 -15.34
C PRO A 344 17.52 5.38 -15.53
N TYR A 345 17.34 5.78 -16.78
CA TYR A 345 16.94 7.10 -17.21
C TYR A 345 15.54 7.14 -17.84
N ALA A 346 14.92 5.98 -18.06
CA ALA A 346 13.66 5.87 -18.78
C ALA A 346 12.69 4.91 -18.07
N ASN A 347 11.48 5.38 -17.77
CA ASN A 347 10.42 4.57 -17.16
C ASN A 347 9.12 4.71 -17.94
N LEU A 348 8.42 3.59 -18.11
CA LEU A 348 7.07 3.52 -18.64
C LEU A 348 6.14 3.01 -17.55
N SER A 349 5.12 3.80 -17.19
CA SER A 349 4.08 3.36 -16.27
C SER A 349 2.69 3.53 -16.87
N ALA A 350 1.83 2.55 -16.63
CA ALA A 350 0.43 2.56 -17.06
C ALA A 350 -0.46 2.15 -15.90
N ASN A 351 -1.53 2.90 -15.70
CA ASN A 351 -2.63 2.54 -14.81
C ASN A 351 -3.93 2.75 -15.59
N ILE A 352 -4.40 1.71 -16.26
CA ILE A 352 -5.63 1.74 -17.06
C ILE A 352 -6.75 1.16 -16.20
N ASN A 353 -7.88 1.85 -16.13
CA ASN A 353 -9.10 1.37 -15.50
C ASN A 353 -10.30 1.75 -16.38
N LEU A 354 -10.77 0.79 -17.16
CA LEU A 354 -11.95 0.90 -18.02
C LEU A 354 -13.04 0.02 -17.43
N GLN A 355 -14.25 0.55 -17.30
CA GLN A 355 -15.36 -0.18 -16.71
C GLN A 355 -16.71 0.33 -17.20
N SER A 356 -17.71 -0.55 -17.20
CA SER A 356 -19.11 -0.15 -17.34
C SER A 356 -19.56 0.68 -16.13
N SER A 357 -20.49 1.61 -16.32
CA SER A 357 -20.94 2.56 -15.30
C SER A 357 -21.47 1.93 -14.00
N ASN A 358 -22.06 0.74 -14.12
CA ASN A 358 -22.65 0.03 -12.99
C ASN A 358 -21.78 -1.11 -12.43
N TYR A 359 -20.55 -1.31 -12.95
CA TYR A 359 -19.71 -2.45 -12.57
C TYR A 359 -19.46 -2.49 -11.06
N PHE A 360 -18.89 -1.45 -10.45
CA PHE A 360 -18.60 -1.46 -9.01
C PHE A 360 -19.86 -1.42 -8.15
N LYS A 361 -20.88 -0.64 -8.54
CA LYS A 361 -22.17 -0.57 -7.82
C LYS A 361 -22.78 -1.97 -7.60
N ARG A 362 -22.57 -2.89 -8.54
CA ARG A 362 -23.14 -4.25 -8.54
C ARG A 362 -22.18 -5.33 -8.07
N ASN A 363 -20.88 -5.17 -8.28
CA ASN A 363 -19.89 -6.25 -8.14
C ASN A 363 -18.89 -6.03 -7.01
N SER A 364 -18.79 -4.81 -6.46
CA SER A 364 -17.92 -4.52 -5.32
C SER A 364 -18.69 -4.57 -4.01
N PHE A 365 -18.01 -5.01 -2.95
CA PHE A 365 -18.50 -5.00 -1.57
C PHE A 365 -17.92 -3.84 -0.75
N ASP A 366 -17.04 -3.04 -1.35
CA ASP A 366 -16.47 -1.84 -0.77
C ASP A 366 -17.36 -0.62 -1.07
N PRO A 367 -18.05 -0.05 -0.06
CA PRO A 367 -18.73 1.23 -0.15
C PRO A 367 -18.05 2.34 -0.97
N ASP A 368 -16.72 2.51 -0.88
CA ASP A 368 -16.01 3.58 -1.58
C ASP A 368 -15.92 3.31 -3.09
N GLU A 369 -15.69 2.05 -3.48
CA GLU A 369 -15.72 1.64 -4.89
C GLU A 369 -17.13 1.74 -5.47
N ARG A 370 -18.17 1.40 -4.69
CA ARG A 370 -19.57 1.49 -5.12
C ARG A 370 -20.05 2.92 -5.30
N ALA A 371 -19.56 3.85 -4.48
CA ALA A 371 -19.85 5.27 -4.59
C ALA A 371 -19.04 5.97 -5.71
N ARG A 372 -18.07 5.29 -6.30
CA ARG A 372 -17.20 5.86 -7.34
C ARG A 372 -17.99 6.17 -8.62
N THR A 373 -18.06 7.45 -8.97
CA THR A 373 -18.71 7.93 -10.20
C THR A 373 -17.74 8.22 -11.33
N ASN A 374 -16.43 8.29 -11.04
CA ASN A 374 -15.41 8.55 -12.04
C ASN A 374 -14.45 7.36 -12.24
N SER A 375 -13.88 7.23 -13.43
CA SER A 375 -12.75 6.35 -13.69
C SER A 375 -11.64 7.14 -14.34
N THR A 376 -10.41 6.96 -13.89
CA THR A 376 -9.25 7.59 -14.51
C THR A 376 -8.26 6.53 -14.95
N SER A 377 -7.84 6.59 -16.21
CA SER A 377 -6.75 5.80 -16.76
C SER A 377 -5.60 6.73 -17.13
N ARG A 378 -4.36 6.34 -16.85
CA ARG A 378 -3.15 7.11 -17.18
C ARG A 378 -2.08 6.23 -17.80
N LEU A 379 -1.38 6.78 -18.78
CA LEU A 379 -0.15 6.25 -19.36
C LEU A 379 0.92 7.33 -19.26
N SER A 380 2.10 7.00 -18.77
CA SER A 380 3.20 7.93 -18.57
C SER A 380 4.51 7.30 -19.00
N TYR A 381 5.22 7.97 -19.89
CA TYR A 381 6.60 7.71 -20.21
C TYR A 381 7.43 8.88 -19.70
N ARG A 382 8.53 8.60 -19.02
CA ARG A 382 9.47 9.62 -18.52
C ARG A 382 10.88 9.26 -18.94
N TYR A 383 11.61 10.25 -19.40
CA TYR A 383 13.02 10.18 -19.76
C TYR A 383 13.76 11.34 -19.12
N SER A 384 14.79 11.04 -18.33
CA SER A 384 15.68 12.03 -17.73
C SER A 384 17.06 11.87 -18.35
N HIS A 385 17.62 12.91 -18.95
CA HIS A 385 18.95 12.81 -19.56
C HIS A 385 20.00 12.36 -18.51
N PRO A 386 20.97 11.49 -18.85
CA PRO A 386 21.95 10.96 -17.89
C PRO A 386 22.72 12.01 -17.08
N GLU A 387 23.05 13.14 -17.70
CA GLU A 387 23.74 14.28 -17.06
C GLU A 387 22.78 15.28 -16.37
N GLY A 388 21.48 14.98 -16.38
CA GLY A 388 20.41 15.83 -15.84
C GLY A 388 20.20 17.12 -16.62
N SER A 389 20.60 17.19 -17.90
CA SER A 389 20.51 18.40 -18.74
C SER A 389 19.08 18.73 -19.20
N TYR A 390 18.22 17.73 -19.35
CA TYR A 390 16.80 17.91 -19.63
C TYR A 390 15.99 16.70 -19.19
N ASN A 391 14.69 16.92 -18.99
CA ASN A 391 13.70 15.89 -18.75
C ASN A 391 12.63 15.97 -19.84
N PHE A 392 12.18 14.82 -20.30
CA PHE A 392 11.10 14.65 -21.24
C PHE A 392 10.05 13.71 -20.65
N SER A 393 8.79 14.03 -20.76
CA SER A 393 7.70 13.13 -20.40
C SER A 393 6.59 13.15 -21.44
N ALA A 394 6.04 11.98 -21.74
CA ALA A 394 4.84 11.82 -22.52
C ALA A 394 3.74 11.25 -21.62
N THR A 395 2.62 11.95 -21.48
CA THR A 395 1.50 11.51 -20.65
C THR A 395 0.21 11.46 -21.45
N SER A 396 -0.63 10.48 -21.14
CA SER A 396 -2.00 10.42 -21.64
C SER A 396 -2.91 10.04 -20.48
N SER A 397 -4.03 10.74 -20.33
CA SER A 397 -4.97 10.60 -19.23
C SER A 397 -6.40 10.59 -19.77
N LEU A 398 -7.10 9.49 -19.54
CA LEU A 398 -8.51 9.33 -19.85
C LEU A 398 -9.32 9.45 -18.55
N ASN A 399 -10.23 10.40 -18.47
CA ASN A 399 -11.18 10.55 -17.38
C ASN A 399 -12.59 10.29 -17.89
N GLN A 400 -13.29 9.37 -17.25
CA GLN A 400 -14.67 9.01 -17.58
C GLN A 400 -15.57 9.32 -16.38
N GLN A 401 -16.61 10.12 -16.59
CA GLN A 401 -17.67 10.32 -15.62
C GLN A 401 -18.81 9.35 -15.93
N LEU A 402 -18.88 8.28 -15.14
CA LEU A 402 -19.78 7.15 -15.35
C LEU A 402 -21.25 7.48 -15.07
N SER A 403 -21.52 8.59 -14.36
CA SER A 403 -22.89 9.04 -14.09
C SER A 403 -23.51 9.81 -15.25
N THR A 404 -22.71 10.40 -16.14
CA THR A 404 -23.18 11.24 -17.27
C THR A 404 -22.63 10.77 -18.62
N ASN A 405 -21.96 9.61 -18.66
CA ASN A 405 -21.25 9.07 -19.82
C ASN A 405 -20.25 10.03 -20.50
N ARG A 406 -19.81 11.09 -19.80
CA ARG A 406 -18.83 12.05 -20.32
C ARG A 406 -17.44 11.46 -20.28
N THR A 407 -16.68 11.64 -21.35
CA THR A 407 -15.31 11.15 -21.47
C THR A 407 -14.39 12.26 -21.93
N ARG A 408 -13.29 12.49 -21.20
CA ARG A 408 -12.23 13.42 -21.56
C ARG A 408 -10.92 12.66 -21.67
N LEU A 409 -10.32 12.66 -22.86
CA LEU A 409 -8.98 12.15 -23.11
C LEU A 409 -8.03 13.33 -23.29
N THR A 410 -7.15 13.54 -22.32
CA THR A 410 -6.05 14.49 -22.39
C THR A 410 -4.78 13.72 -22.74
N GLY A 411 -4.34 13.80 -23.98
CA GLY A 411 -3.11 13.15 -24.42
C GLY A 411 -3.09 12.83 -25.92
N PRO A 412 -1.89 12.62 -26.50
CA PRO A 412 -0.59 12.73 -25.83
C PRO A 412 -0.23 14.17 -25.41
N GLU A 413 0.25 14.31 -24.19
CA GLU A 413 0.86 15.53 -23.65
C GLU A 413 2.37 15.29 -23.59
N PHE A 414 3.15 16.11 -24.28
CA PHE A 414 4.60 16.04 -24.27
C PHE A 414 5.15 17.24 -23.51
N THR A 415 5.76 16.98 -22.36
CA THR A 415 6.45 18.00 -21.57
C THR A 415 7.95 17.84 -21.72
N PHE A 416 8.61 18.89 -22.15
CA PHE A 416 10.07 18.99 -22.17
C PHE A 416 10.50 20.09 -21.19
N SER A 417 11.44 19.80 -20.30
CA SER A 417 12.00 20.78 -19.37
C SER A 417 13.52 20.71 -19.39
N ALA A 418 14.17 21.81 -19.74
CA ALA A 418 15.63 21.92 -19.66
C ALA A 418 16.07 22.17 -18.21
N ARG A 419 17.30 21.77 -17.90
CA ARG A 419 17.95 22.10 -16.62
C ARG A 419 18.08 23.62 -16.51
N GLN A 420 17.77 24.15 -15.32
CA GLN A 420 18.01 25.55 -15.00
C GLN A 420 19.50 25.86 -15.15
N PHE A 421 19.81 26.94 -15.86
CA PHE A 421 21.17 27.42 -16.05
C PHE A 421 21.28 28.91 -15.75
N THR A 422 22.48 29.35 -15.41
CA THR A 422 22.81 30.71 -14.97
C THR A 422 23.76 31.34 -16.00
N PRO A 423 23.23 31.97 -17.07
CA PRO A 423 24.01 32.35 -18.25
C PRO A 423 25.14 33.35 -17.98
N PHE A 424 25.10 34.05 -16.85
CA PHE A 424 26.10 35.04 -16.47
C PHE A 424 26.96 34.61 -15.27
N GLN A 425 26.82 33.37 -14.81
CA GLN A 425 27.68 32.85 -13.74
C GLN A 425 29.12 32.73 -14.26
N SER A 426 30.08 33.19 -13.45
CA SER A 426 31.50 33.05 -13.76
C SER A 426 31.98 31.60 -13.60
N ASP A 427 32.99 31.21 -14.38
CA ASP A 427 33.58 29.86 -14.34
C ASP A 427 34.36 29.58 -13.04
N GLU A 428 34.66 30.63 -12.26
CA GLU A 428 35.30 30.55 -10.94
C GLU A 428 34.33 30.98 -9.80
N PRO A 429 33.30 30.19 -9.50
CA PRO A 429 32.35 30.52 -8.44
C PRO A 429 33.05 30.56 -7.06
N GLY A 430 32.88 31.67 -6.33
CA GLY A 430 33.27 31.79 -4.93
C GLY A 430 34.58 32.54 -4.60
N LEU A 431 35.30 33.10 -5.59
CA LEU A 431 36.51 33.92 -5.35
C LEU A 431 36.24 35.44 -5.30
N GLN A 432 35.06 35.91 -5.72
CA GLN A 432 34.63 37.31 -5.67
C GLN A 432 33.19 37.45 -5.13
N ASP A 433 32.84 38.67 -4.68
CA ASP A 433 31.45 39.06 -4.41
C ASP A 433 30.61 38.90 -5.68
N GLU A 434 29.90 37.77 -5.79
CA GLU A 434 29.01 37.48 -6.91
C GLU A 434 28.00 38.62 -7.11
N LYS A 435 27.98 39.18 -8.32
CA LYS A 435 27.06 40.27 -8.64
C LYS A 435 25.66 39.71 -8.86
N TRP A 436 24.64 40.53 -8.60
CA TRP A 436 23.24 40.11 -8.69
C TRP A 436 22.85 39.51 -10.07
N TYR A 437 23.49 39.97 -11.16
CA TYR A 437 23.22 39.44 -12.51
C TYR A 437 23.80 38.04 -12.72
N GLU A 438 24.85 37.64 -11.99
CA GLU A 438 25.46 36.30 -12.04
C GLU A 438 24.53 35.25 -11.42
N ARG A 439 23.55 35.70 -10.62
CA ARG A 439 22.48 34.90 -10.00
C ARG A 439 21.19 34.87 -10.83
N ILE A 440 21.19 35.45 -12.03
CA ILE A 440 20.09 35.32 -12.97
C ILE A 440 20.10 33.89 -13.49
N SER A 441 18.99 33.21 -13.31
CA SER A 441 18.78 31.86 -13.79
C SER A 441 17.63 31.82 -14.80
N VAL A 442 17.80 30.94 -15.78
CA VAL A 442 16.86 30.73 -16.88
C VAL A 442 16.29 29.32 -16.75
N THR A 443 14.98 29.23 -16.83
CA THR A 443 14.23 27.98 -16.91
C THR A 443 13.48 27.94 -18.23
N TYR A 444 13.47 26.80 -18.89
CA TYR A 444 12.77 26.60 -20.15
C TYR A 444 11.93 25.33 -20.09
N ARG A 445 10.64 25.47 -20.37
CA ARG A 445 9.68 24.35 -20.42
C ARG A 445 8.82 24.47 -21.67
N ASN A 446 8.53 23.34 -22.28
CA ASN A 446 7.58 23.21 -23.38
C ASN A 446 6.52 22.21 -22.99
N ASN A 447 5.29 22.46 -23.44
CA ASN A 447 4.19 21.55 -23.29
C ASN A 447 3.39 21.49 -24.59
N PHE A 448 3.47 20.37 -25.30
CA PHE A 448 2.47 20.03 -26.30
C PHE A 448 1.33 19.31 -25.60
N LYS A 449 0.09 19.67 -25.88
CA LYS A 449 -1.08 18.98 -25.30
C LYS A 449 -2.11 18.78 -26.40
N SER A 450 -2.74 17.60 -26.41
CA SER A 450 -3.97 17.36 -27.17
C SER A 450 -5.10 16.91 -26.26
N GLU A 451 -6.33 17.19 -26.68
CA GLU A 451 -7.54 16.91 -25.92
C GLU A 451 -8.69 16.50 -26.84
N PHE A 452 -9.43 15.50 -26.37
CA PHE A 452 -10.67 15.00 -26.93
C PHE A 452 -11.72 15.00 -25.81
N GLU A 453 -12.85 15.66 -26.04
CA GLU A 453 -13.97 15.71 -25.10
C GLU A 453 -15.23 15.19 -25.77
N PHE A 454 -15.76 14.09 -25.24
CA PHE A 454 -16.99 13.45 -25.68
C PHE A 454 -18.08 13.66 -24.63
N ASN A 455 -19.08 14.47 -25.00
CA ASN A 455 -20.29 14.72 -24.22
C ASN A 455 -21.51 14.48 -25.13
N PRO A 456 -22.10 13.27 -25.10
CA PRO A 456 -23.24 12.96 -25.95
C PRO A 456 -24.48 13.75 -25.51
N GLU A 457 -25.31 14.19 -26.46
CA GLU A 457 -26.57 14.90 -26.16
C GLU A 457 -27.56 13.97 -25.44
N ASP A 458 -27.73 12.78 -25.98
CA ASP A 458 -28.60 11.74 -25.44
C ASP A 458 -27.79 10.73 -24.62
N ALA A 459 -27.29 11.14 -23.45
CA ALA A 459 -26.42 10.30 -22.62
C ALA A 459 -27.02 8.92 -22.25
N ASP A 460 -28.35 8.81 -22.20
CA ASP A 460 -29.08 7.59 -21.83
C ASP A 460 -29.40 6.68 -23.03
N SER A 461 -29.39 7.19 -24.26
CA SER A 461 -29.70 6.45 -25.50
C SER A 461 -28.63 6.56 -26.60
N ALA A 462 -27.46 7.12 -26.29
CA ALA A 462 -26.37 7.29 -27.25
C ALA A 462 -25.99 5.96 -27.92
N GLU A 463 -26.20 5.87 -29.22
CA GLU A 463 -25.82 4.70 -30.02
C GLU A 463 -24.31 4.68 -30.29
N VAL A 464 -23.70 5.86 -30.41
CA VAL A 464 -22.27 6.05 -30.63
C VAL A 464 -21.53 6.06 -29.29
N ASN A 465 -20.52 5.19 -29.15
CA ASN A 465 -19.64 5.20 -27.99
C ASN A 465 -18.46 6.18 -28.17
N TRP A 466 -17.91 6.67 -27.05
CA TRP A 466 -16.79 7.62 -27.05
C TRP A 466 -15.55 7.11 -27.80
N PHE A 467 -15.34 5.79 -27.84
CA PHE A 467 -14.18 5.18 -28.48
C PHE A 467 -14.31 5.22 -30.02
N GLU A 468 -15.50 4.99 -30.55
CA GLU A 468 -15.81 5.20 -31.97
C GLU A 468 -15.71 6.68 -32.34
N ALA A 469 -16.30 7.56 -31.53
CA ALA A 469 -16.24 9.00 -31.72
C ALA A 469 -14.80 9.53 -31.66
N LEU A 470 -13.87 8.87 -30.95
CA LEU A 470 -12.45 9.27 -30.91
C LEU A 470 -11.75 9.11 -32.27
N PHE A 471 -12.12 8.09 -33.05
CA PHE A 471 -11.45 7.80 -34.33
C PHE A 471 -12.24 8.26 -35.55
N ASP A 472 -13.53 8.57 -35.41
CA ASP A 472 -14.41 9.03 -36.49
C ASP A 472 -15.02 10.41 -36.15
N PRO A 473 -14.53 11.50 -36.80
CA PRO A 473 -15.06 12.84 -36.60
C PRO A 473 -16.55 12.98 -36.97
N SER A 474 -17.06 12.14 -37.88
CA SER A 474 -18.46 12.22 -38.32
C SER A 474 -19.38 11.66 -37.24
N LYS A 475 -19.00 10.52 -36.64
CA LYS A 475 -19.69 9.94 -35.48
C LYS A 475 -19.60 10.83 -34.25
N TYR A 476 -18.48 11.53 -34.08
CA TYR A 476 -18.35 12.55 -33.04
C TYR A 476 -19.41 13.64 -33.21
N ARG A 477 -19.49 14.24 -34.41
CA ARG A 477 -20.48 15.27 -34.71
C ARG A 477 -21.90 14.78 -34.53
N GLU A 478 -22.22 13.58 -35.02
CA GLU A 478 -23.54 12.96 -34.85
C GLU A 478 -23.93 12.79 -33.38
N ALA A 479 -22.97 12.43 -32.52
CA ALA A 479 -23.24 12.15 -31.12
C ALA A 479 -23.26 13.40 -30.21
N THR A 480 -22.51 14.44 -30.57
CA THR A 480 -22.28 15.61 -29.70
C THR A 480 -22.70 16.95 -30.28
N ASP A 481 -23.21 16.97 -31.51
CA ASP A 481 -23.49 18.18 -32.31
C ASP A 481 -22.34 19.19 -32.31
N ASN A 482 -21.09 18.69 -32.38
CA ASN A 482 -19.90 19.52 -32.26
C ASN A 482 -18.87 19.15 -33.33
N ASP A 483 -18.28 20.18 -33.94
CA ASP A 483 -17.22 20.04 -34.94
C ASP A 483 -15.80 19.93 -34.36
N ARG A 484 -15.65 20.12 -33.06
CA ARG A 484 -14.36 20.16 -32.36
C ARG A 484 -13.92 18.78 -31.89
N HIS A 485 -13.76 17.90 -32.86
CA HIS A 485 -13.33 16.52 -32.62
C HIS A 485 -12.03 16.44 -31.81
N LEU A 486 -10.98 17.17 -32.20
CA LEU A 486 -9.69 17.18 -31.52
C LEU A 486 -9.15 18.60 -31.37
N GLN A 487 -8.62 18.90 -30.18
CA GLN A 487 -7.90 20.14 -29.89
C GLN A 487 -6.44 19.82 -29.59
N TYR A 488 -5.55 20.69 -30.01
CA TYR A 488 -4.13 20.58 -29.69
C TYR A 488 -3.47 21.94 -29.78
N GLY A 489 -2.40 22.10 -29.00
CA GLY A 489 -1.64 23.33 -28.93
C GLY A 489 -0.26 23.07 -28.36
N PHE A 490 0.60 24.08 -28.48
CA PHE A 490 1.96 24.04 -27.95
C PHE A 490 2.21 25.29 -27.10
N GLU A 491 2.54 25.11 -25.83
CA GLU A 491 2.91 26.16 -24.88
C GLU A 491 4.41 26.12 -24.63
N GLN A 492 5.08 27.26 -24.72
CA GLN A 492 6.48 27.45 -24.38
C GLN A 492 6.58 28.45 -23.25
N ARG A 493 7.36 28.13 -22.23
CA ARG A 493 7.55 29.00 -21.06
C ARG A 493 9.02 29.22 -20.80
N VAL A 494 9.40 30.49 -20.77
CA VAL A 494 10.72 30.95 -20.37
C VAL A 494 10.57 31.72 -19.06
N GLY A 495 11.18 31.21 -17.99
CA GLY A 495 11.22 31.86 -16.69
C GLY A 495 12.61 32.39 -16.40
N LEU A 496 12.73 33.70 -16.19
CA LEU A 496 13.91 34.37 -15.70
C LEU A 496 13.71 34.65 -14.20
N SER A 497 14.68 34.27 -13.37
CA SER A 497 14.67 34.62 -11.95
C SER A 497 16.02 35.13 -11.49
N ALA A 498 16.03 36.29 -10.83
CA ALA A 498 17.18 36.89 -10.18
C ALA A 498 16.97 36.80 -8.66
N SER A 499 17.72 35.91 -8.02
CA SER A 499 17.66 35.74 -6.57
C SER A 499 18.58 36.74 -5.85
N GLN A 500 18.15 37.25 -4.70
CA GLN A 500 18.91 38.23 -3.90
C GLN A 500 19.46 39.40 -4.72
N VAL A 501 18.57 40.13 -5.40
CA VAL A 501 18.92 41.31 -6.21
C VAL A 501 19.69 42.35 -5.38
N ILE A 502 19.41 42.41 -4.08
CA ILE A 502 20.16 43.19 -3.09
C ILE A 502 20.81 42.22 -2.09
N PRO A 503 22.14 42.32 -1.85
CA PRO A 503 22.83 41.48 -0.87
C PRO A 503 22.45 41.90 0.56
N SER A 504 21.50 41.20 1.16
CA SER A 504 21.09 41.40 2.55
C SER A 504 20.85 40.06 3.23
N GLN A 505 21.28 39.94 4.49
CA GLN A 505 21.07 38.75 5.32
C GLN A 505 19.67 38.71 5.95
N PHE A 506 18.97 39.85 5.99
CA PHE A 506 17.67 39.98 6.66
C PHE A 506 16.50 40.10 5.69
N LEU A 507 16.74 40.65 4.51
CA LEU A 507 15.72 40.90 3.49
C LEU A 507 16.13 40.22 2.20
N ASN A 508 15.34 39.25 1.76
CA ASN A 508 15.53 38.60 0.49
C ASN A 508 14.60 39.25 -0.54
N ILE A 509 15.21 39.83 -1.58
CA ILE A 509 14.53 40.45 -2.70
C ILE A 509 14.82 39.62 -3.94
N SER A 510 13.78 39.14 -4.60
CA SER A 510 13.90 38.39 -5.86
C SER A 510 13.03 39.01 -6.94
N ALA A 511 13.58 39.10 -8.14
CA ALA A 511 12.85 39.55 -9.33
C ALA A 511 12.64 38.36 -10.26
N ASN A 512 11.44 38.23 -10.81
CA ASN A 512 11.10 37.18 -11.76
C ASN A 512 10.42 37.79 -12.98
N ALA A 513 10.68 37.23 -14.16
CA ALA A 513 9.95 37.51 -15.37
C ALA A 513 9.58 36.18 -16.03
N ASN A 514 8.32 36.01 -16.39
CA ASN A 514 7.82 34.84 -17.10
C ASN A 514 7.30 35.28 -18.45
N LEU A 515 7.74 34.62 -19.52
CA LEU A 515 7.24 34.78 -20.88
C LEU A 515 6.62 33.44 -21.31
N THR A 516 5.36 33.48 -21.75
CA THR A 516 4.67 32.31 -22.30
C THR A 516 4.34 32.57 -23.76
N GLU A 517 4.61 31.62 -24.63
CA GLU A 517 4.22 31.64 -26.04
C GLU A 517 3.34 30.42 -26.37
N TYR A 518 2.20 30.67 -26.97
CA TYR A 518 1.22 29.66 -27.38
C TYR A 518 1.20 29.55 -28.90
N TRP A 519 1.20 28.34 -29.43
CA TRP A 519 1.04 28.07 -30.85
C TRP A 519 -0.20 27.22 -31.10
N TYR A 520 -1.04 27.69 -32.02
CA TYR A 520 -2.29 27.04 -32.38
C TYR A 520 -2.41 26.81 -33.89
N PRO A 521 -3.06 25.71 -34.30
CA PRO A 521 -3.31 25.37 -35.71
C PRO A 521 -4.56 26.07 -36.27
N ALA A 522 -5.34 26.73 -35.41
CA ALA A 522 -6.56 27.41 -35.76
C ALA A 522 -6.86 28.50 -34.72
N THR A 523 -7.74 29.41 -35.10
CA THR A 523 -8.39 30.40 -34.23
C THR A 523 -9.89 30.37 -34.49
N ILE A 524 -10.65 31.15 -33.72
CA ILE A 524 -12.08 31.33 -33.98
C ILE A 524 -12.36 32.73 -34.52
N ARG A 525 -13.44 32.81 -35.30
CA ARG A 525 -14.03 34.07 -35.76
C ARG A 525 -15.53 34.02 -35.48
N LYS A 526 -16.02 34.99 -34.72
CA LYS A 526 -17.45 35.16 -34.46
C LYS A 526 -18.06 36.15 -35.42
N GLN A 527 -19.27 35.83 -35.90
CA GLN A 527 -20.07 36.68 -36.76
C GLN A 527 -21.52 36.67 -36.24
N TRP A 528 -22.21 37.79 -36.33
CA TRP A 528 -23.61 37.90 -35.95
C TRP A 528 -24.49 37.48 -37.12
N ASN A 529 -25.38 36.50 -36.91
CA ASN A 529 -26.39 36.13 -37.89
C ASN A 529 -27.72 36.83 -37.56
N GLU A 530 -28.13 37.77 -38.40
CA GLU A 530 -29.37 38.53 -38.23
C GLU A 530 -30.65 37.69 -38.41
N GLU A 531 -30.59 36.59 -39.17
CA GLU A 531 -31.74 35.72 -39.46
C GLU A 531 -32.06 34.80 -38.27
N GLU A 532 -31.03 34.26 -37.62
CA GLU A 532 -31.16 33.35 -36.46
C GLU A 532 -31.09 34.07 -35.11
N ASN A 533 -30.71 35.36 -35.12
CA ASN A 533 -30.50 36.18 -33.92
C ASN A 533 -29.53 35.52 -32.92
N GLU A 534 -28.47 34.93 -33.45
CA GLU A 534 -27.42 34.20 -32.74
C GLU A 534 -26.02 34.56 -33.27
N ILE A 535 -25.00 34.34 -32.43
CA ILE A 535 -23.59 34.52 -32.79
C ILE A 535 -23.04 33.20 -33.32
N GLU A 536 -22.75 33.17 -34.62
CA GLU A 536 -22.08 32.03 -35.25
C GLU A 536 -20.57 32.07 -34.99
N THR A 537 -20.00 30.93 -34.60
CA THR A 537 -18.56 30.79 -34.38
C THR A 537 -17.95 29.92 -35.48
N GLU A 538 -17.15 30.54 -36.34
CA GLU A 538 -16.41 29.87 -37.41
C GLU A 538 -14.99 29.54 -36.96
N ARG A 539 -14.54 28.30 -37.20
CA ARG A 539 -13.14 27.91 -36.95
C ARG A 539 -12.24 28.21 -38.14
N VAL A 540 -11.34 29.18 -37.98
CA VAL A 540 -10.38 29.59 -39.00
C VAL A 540 -9.10 28.78 -38.85
N ARG A 541 -8.84 27.85 -39.77
CA ARG A 541 -7.61 27.04 -39.78
C ARG A 541 -6.42 27.88 -40.27
N GLY A 542 -5.35 27.92 -39.48
CA GLY A 542 -4.14 28.70 -39.76
C GLY A 542 -3.22 28.69 -38.54
N PHE A 543 -1.91 28.76 -38.78
CA PHE A 543 -0.96 28.88 -37.68
C PHE A 543 -1.02 30.29 -37.09
N GLU A 544 -1.36 30.38 -35.80
CA GLU A 544 -1.38 31.63 -35.06
C GLU A 544 -0.60 31.46 -33.75
N ALA A 545 0.14 32.50 -33.37
CA ALA A 545 0.96 32.51 -32.16
C ALA A 545 0.58 33.67 -31.25
N ALA A 546 0.47 33.39 -29.95
CA ALA A 546 0.18 34.40 -28.94
C ALA A 546 1.27 34.42 -27.87
N ARG A 547 1.56 35.59 -27.31
CA ARG A 547 2.56 35.77 -26.26
C ARG A 547 1.97 36.55 -25.10
N ASP A 548 2.19 36.05 -23.89
CA ASP A 548 1.97 36.79 -22.65
C ASP A 548 3.25 36.87 -21.83
N PHE A 549 3.33 37.86 -20.95
CA PHE A 549 4.41 37.95 -20.00
C PHE A 549 3.93 38.59 -18.70
N SER A 550 4.59 38.21 -17.62
CA SER A 550 4.40 38.81 -16.31
C SER A 550 5.74 39.03 -15.63
N THR A 551 5.81 40.04 -14.80
CA THR A 551 6.97 40.31 -13.95
C THR A 551 6.55 40.34 -12.50
N SER A 552 7.40 39.87 -11.60
CA SER A 552 7.15 39.94 -10.17
C SER A 552 8.40 40.30 -9.38
N LEU A 553 8.19 40.99 -8.27
CA LEU A 553 9.22 41.35 -7.32
C LEU A 553 8.76 40.93 -5.93
N ASN A 554 9.47 39.96 -5.36
CA ASN A 554 9.12 39.35 -4.07
C ASN A 554 10.08 39.82 -2.99
N PHE A 555 9.51 40.21 -1.86
CA PHE A 555 10.18 40.56 -0.62
C PHE A 555 9.78 39.53 0.44
N ASN A 556 10.77 38.90 1.06
CA ASN A 556 10.53 38.05 2.23
C ASN A 556 11.57 38.33 3.32
N THR A 557 11.14 38.18 4.57
CA THR A 557 11.99 38.30 5.75
C THR A 557 11.48 37.34 6.84
N THR A 558 12.24 37.16 7.91
CA THR A 558 11.84 36.37 9.07
C THR A 558 12.19 37.11 10.34
N PHE A 559 11.18 37.33 11.19
CA PHE A 559 11.34 37.89 12.52
C PHE A 559 11.19 36.78 13.57
N TYR A 560 11.97 36.88 14.64
CA TYR A 560 11.89 35.98 15.78
C TYR A 560 11.57 36.79 17.03
N GLY A 561 10.40 36.54 17.63
CA GLY A 561 10.07 36.98 18.98
C GLY A 561 10.30 35.83 19.96
N VAL A 562 11.04 36.06 21.03
CA VAL A 562 11.24 35.08 22.10
C VAL A 562 10.81 35.72 23.41
N SER A 563 9.83 35.12 24.08
CA SER A 563 9.43 35.45 25.43
C SER A 563 9.95 34.37 26.38
N GLN A 564 10.45 34.78 27.54
CA GLN A 564 10.87 33.87 28.61
C GLN A 564 9.71 33.49 29.56
N MET A 565 8.48 33.88 29.23
CA MET A 565 7.30 33.56 30.02
C MET A 565 7.15 32.03 30.18
N SER A 566 6.97 31.58 31.41
CA SER A 566 6.69 30.19 31.77
C SER A 566 5.26 30.07 32.30
N ILE A 567 4.47 29.18 31.72
CA ILE A 567 3.10 28.87 32.16
C ILE A 567 3.03 27.37 32.44
N GLY A 568 2.95 27.01 33.73
CA GLY A 568 2.90 25.61 34.15
C GLY A 568 4.16 24.84 33.74
N ASN A 569 3.99 23.77 32.95
CA ASN A 569 5.09 22.96 32.41
C ASN A 569 5.60 23.46 31.05
N LEU A 570 5.14 24.61 30.57
CA LEU A 570 5.60 25.23 29.33
C LEU A 570 6.57 26.37 29.67
N GLU A 571 7.80 26.27 29.21
CA GLU A 571 8.86 27.25 29.41
C GLU A 571 9.20 27.96 28.10
N GLY A 572 9.04 29.28 28.12
CA GLY A 572 9.33 30.15 26.99
C GLY A 572 8.32 30.02 25.85
N LEU A 573 8.18 31.09 25.09
CA LEU A 573 7.38 31.13 23.86
C LEU A 573 8.22 31.75 22.75
N ARG A 574 8.46 30.99 21.69
CA ARG A 574 9.05 31.48 20.45
C ARG A 574 7.96 31.68 19.42
N HIS A 575 7.86 32.90 18.91
CA HIS A 575 7.01 33.28 17.80
C HIS A 575 7.90 33.61 16.60
N THR A 576 7.80 32.81 15.54
CA THR A 576 8.47 33.11 14.27
C THR A 576 7.45 33.71 13.31
N VAL A 577 7.72 34.93 12.83
CA VAL A 577 6.88 35.64 11.86
C VAL A 577 7.60 35.70 10.54
N ARG A 578 6.97 35.21 9.47
CA ARG A 578 7.48 35.24 8.10
C ARG A 578 6.53 36.04 7.22
N PRO A 579 6.70 37.36 7.12
CA PRO A 579 5.95 38.13 6.14
C PRO A 579 6.50 37.90 4.73
N ASN A 580 5.61 37.92 3.75
CA ASN A 580 5.94 37.91 2.33
C ASN A 580 5.11 38.96 1.62
N VAL A 581 5.75 39.79 0.81
CA VAL A 581 5.09 40.77 -0.05
C VAL A 581 5.56 40.51 -1.48
N SER A 582 4.62 40.35 -2.40
CA SER A 582 4.91 40.13 -3.82
C SER A 582 4.17 41.18 -4.63
N PHE A 583 4.91 41.96 -5.40
CA PHE A 583 4.34 42.85 -6.41
C PHE A 583 4.42 42.17 -7.77
N SER A 584 3.31 41.98 -8.46
CA SER A 584 3.25 41.36 -9.78
C SER A 584 2.54 42.25 -10.79
N TYR A 585 3.10 42.34 -11.99
CA TYR A 585 2.58 43.11 -13.11
C TYR A 585 2.37 42.23 -14.34
N SER A 586 1.19 42.34 -14.94
CA SER A 586 0.83 41.78 -16.25
C SER A 586 0.08 42.87 -17.04
N PRO A 587 0.52 43.19 -18.27
CA PRO A 587 -0.22 44.11 -19.15
C PRO A 587 -1.61 43.58 -19.52
N ASP A 588 -2.45 44.46 -20.07
CA ASP A 588 -3.68 44.07 -20.74
C ASP A 588 -3.38 43.54 -22.15
N PHE A 589 -3.60 42.25 -22.39
CA PHE A 589 -3.39 41.64 -23.70
C PHE A 589 -4.62 41.76 -24.62
N SER A 590 -5.71 42.41 -24.18
CA SER A 590 -6.84 42.74 -25.05
C SER A 590 -6.64 44.02 -25.85
N GLU A 591 -5.58 44.79 -25.60
CA GLU A 591 -5.27 45.95 -26.43
C GLU A 591 -5.10 45.55 -27.90
N SER A 592 -5.67 46.38 -28.79
CA SER A 592 -5.64 46.16 -30.25
C SER A 592 -4.24 46.00 -30.84
N SER A 593 -3.20 46.50 -30.16
CA SER A 593 -1.79 46.35 -30.51
C SER A 593 -1.32 44.90 -30.53
N TRP A 594 -1.91 44.04 -29.70
CA TRP A 594 -1.61 42.60 -29.62
C TRP A 594 -2.36 41.77 -30.65
N GLY A 595 -3.56 42.20 -31.05
CA GLY A 595 -4.39 41.51 -32.05
C GLY A 595 -5.05 40.21 -31.58
N TYR A 596 -5.03 39.90 -30.28
CA TYR A 596 -5.59 38.66 -29.72
C TYR A 596 -7.11 38.72 -29.47
N TYR A 597 -7.68 39.93 -29.42
CA TYR A 597 -9.09 40.18 -29.14
C TYR A 597 -9.77 40.87 -30.32
N ARG A 598 -11.06 40.59 -30.51
CA ARG A 598 -11.92 41.17 -31.54
C ARG A 598 -13.30 41.45 -30.99
N GLU A 599 -14.02 42.36 -31.63
CA GLU A 599 -15.41 42.63 -31.32
C GLU A 599 -16.34 41.93 -32.32
N VAL A 600 -17.50 41.49 -31.83
CA VAL A 600 -18.62 40.99 -32.63
C VAL A 600 -19.91 41.60 -32.10
N GLN A 601 -20.87 41.83 -32.98
CA GLN A 601 -22.22 42.25 -32.56
C GLN A 601 -22.88 41.13 -31.73
N SER A 602 -23.51 41.50 -30.62
CA SER A 602 -24.12 40.58 -29.65
C SER A 602 -25.65 40.55 -29.68
N ASP A 603 -26.28 41.55 -30.30
CA ASP A 603 -27.74 41.60 -30.44
C ASP A 603 -28.20 42.41 -31.67
N SER A 604 -29.49 42.32 -31.96
CA SER A 604 -30.17 43.09 -33.02
C SER A 604 -30.22 44.61 -32.77
N LEU A 605 -29.85 45.08 -31.57
CA LEU A 605 -29.75 46.50 -31.23
C LEU A 605 -28.38 47.10 -31.60
N GLY A 606 -27.43 46.27 -32.06
CA GLY A 606 -26.10 46.69 -32.49
C GLY A 606 -25.10 46.80 -31.33
N ASN A 607 -25.41 46.23 -30.16
CA ASN A 607 -24.41 46.13 -29.09
C ASN A 607 -23.29 45.19 -29.51
N THR A 608 -22.07 45.44 -29.05
CA THR A 608 -20.91 44.60 -29.33
C THR A 608 -20.41 43.90 -28.07
N GLN A 609 -19.83 42.72 -28.28
CA GLN A 609 -19.09 41.97 -27.28
C GLN A 609 -17.67 41.71 -27.79
N GLU A 610 -16.71 41.74 -26.88
CA GLU A 610 -15.32 41.41 -27.17
C GLU A 610 -15.06 39.93 -26.87
N TYR A 611 -14.31 39.25 -27.73
CA TYR A 611 -13.93 37.84 -27.58
C TYR A 611 -12.45 37.64 -27.93
N SER A 612 -11.83 36.63 -27.32
CA SER A 612 -10.47 36.23 -27.68
C SER A 612 -10.52 35.27 -28.86
N ILE A 613 -9.64 35.46 -29.85
CA ILE A 613 -9.54 34.54 -30.99
C ILE A 613 -9.03 33.13 -30.60
N PHE A 614 -8.56 32.97 -29.35
CA PHE A 614 -8.04 31.72 -28.78
C PHE A 614 -8.90 31.14 -27.64
N GLU A 615 -10.07 31.71 -27.34
CA GLU A 615 -10.89 31.26 -26.18
C GLU A 615 -11.29 29.78 -26.24
N ASP A 616 -11.29 29.23 -27.45
CA ASP A 616 -11.63 27.86 -27.80
C ASP A 616 -10.41 26.94 -28.02
N GLU A 617 -9.20 27.43 -27.79
CA GLU A 617 -7.99 26.64 -27.94
C GLU A 617 -7.52 26.05 -26.60
N ILE A 618 -6.72 24.98 -26.65
CA ILE A 618 -6.50 24.08 -25.51
C ILE A 618 -5.82 24.73 -24.29
N PHE A 619 -4.93 25.71 -24.48
CA PHE A 619 -4.32 26.48 -23.38
C PHE A 619 -4.97 27.86 -23.20
N ARG A 620 -6.00 28.18 -24.00
CA ARG A 620 -6.55 29.54 -24.16
C ARG A 620 -5.48 30.53 -24.62
N GLY A 621 -5.87 31.80 -24.77
CA GLY A 621 -4.94 32.87 -25.11
C GLY A 621 -4.48 33.66 -23.88
N PRO A 622 -3.60 34.66 -24.12
CA PRO A 622 -3.32 35.73 -23.17
C PRO A 622 -4.61 36.32 -22.59
N GLY A 623 -4.63 36.57 -21.29
CA GLY A 623 -5.80 37.08 -20.58
C GLY A 623 -6.07 38.56 -20.83
N ARG A 624 -7.34 38.96 -20.70
CA ARG A 624 -7.78 40.35 -20.71
C ARG A 624 -7.60 41.01 -19.36
N GLY A 625 -7.34 42.31 -19.38
CA GLY A 625 -7.27 43.19 -18.24
C GLY A 625 -5.84 43.33 -17.72
N GLU A 626 -5.45 44.57 -17.46
CA GLU A 626 -4.20 44.87 -16.76
C GLU A 626 -4.26 44.34 -15.32
N GLN A 627 -3.17 43.74 -14.85
CA GLN A 627 -3.05 43.29 -13.46
C GLN A 627 -1.82 43.92 -12.82
N MET A 628 -2.05 44.65 -11.74
CA MET A 628 -1.01 45.24 -10.91
C MET A 628 -1.30 44.84 -9.47
N THR A 629 -0.86 43.65 -9.08
CA THR A 629 -1.26 43.04 -7.80
C THR A 629 -0.15 43.09 -6.78
N MET A 630 -0.43 43.64 -5.59
CA MET A 630 0.40 43.50 -4.40
C MET A 630 -0.22 42.43 -3.49
N SER A 631 0.38 41.25 -3.50
CA SER A 631 0.04 40.17 -2.57
C SER A 631 0.82 40.33 -1.29
N PHE A 632 0.16 40.14 -0.15
CA PHE A 632 0.81 40.16 1.16
C PHE A 632 0.33 38.97 1.98
N GLY A 633 1.29 38.31 2.61
CA GLY A 633 1.07 37.17 3.47
C GLY A 633 1.88 37.30 4.75
N ILE A 634 1.33 36.74 5.82
CA ILE A 634 2.04 36.60 7.09
C ILE A 634 1.87 35.17 7.59
N THR A 635 2.98 34.48 7.76
CA THR A 635 3.02 33.14 8.35
C THR A 635 3.53 33.24 9.79
N ASN A 636 2.76 32.71 10.73
CA ASN A 636 3.06 32.68 12.15
C ASN A 636 3.29 31.24 12.61
N ILE A 637 4.38 31.01 13.34
CA ILE A 637 4.73 29.73 13.95
C ILE A 637 4.94 29.97 15.44
N PHE A 638 4.31 29.16 16.28
CA PHE A 638 4.41 29.27 17.74
C PHE A 638 4.98 27.99 18.33
N GLU A 639 6.09 28.12 19.06
CA GLU A 639 6.84 27.01 19.66
C GLU A 639 7.09 27.30 21.13
N THR A 640 7.05 26.28 21.97
CA THR A 640 7.34 26.36 23.40
C THR A 640 8.14 25.13 23.82
N LYS A 641 8.80 25.17 24.98
CA LYS A 641 9.44 23.98 25.56
C LYS A 641 8.53 23.40 26.62
N GLN A 642 8.09 22.16 26.44
CA GLN A 642 7.43 21.41 27.50
C GLN A 642 8.48 20.74 28.38
N VAL A 643 8.48 21.08 29.67
CA VAL A 643 9.41 20.60 30.67
C VAL A 643 8.71 19.67 31.65
N LYS A 644 9.19 18.44 31.74
CA LYS A 644 8.75 17.44 32.72
C LYS A 644 9.89 17.24 33.72
N ARG A 645 9.58 17.27 35.01
CA ARG A 645 10.53 16.99 36.09
C ARG A 645 10.17 15.67 36.74
N ASP A 646 11.12 14.74 36.81
CA ASP A 646 10.94 13.50 37.55
C ASP A 646 11.10 13.74 39.07
N SER A 647 10.67 12.76 39.86
CA SER A 647 10.82 12.62 41.31
C SER A 647 12.27 12.72 41.82
N THR A 648 13.26 12.51 40.96
CA THR A 648 14.70 12.68 41.23
C THR A 648 15.22 14.10 40.94
N GLY A 649 14.38 14.98 40.38
CA GLY A 649 14.74 16.33 39.95
C GLY A 649 15.30 16.41 38.52
N GLU A 650 15.39 15.30 37.79
CA GLU A 650 15.84 15.29 36.39
C GLU A 650 14.84 16.01 35.48
N VAL A 651 15.35 16.91 34.63
CA VAL A 651 14.56 17.82 33.79
C VAL A 651 14.59 17.31 32.36
N GLN A 652 13.47 16.74 31.89
CA GLN A 652 13.28 16.39 30.49
C GLN A 652 12.55 17.53 29.78
N SER A 653 13.20 18.15 28.79
CA SER A 653 12.58 19.19 27.97
C SER A 653 12.34 18.70 26.54
N THR A 654 11.15 18.98 26.01
CA THR A 654 10.73 18.63 24.64
C THR A 654 10.19 19.88 23.95
N ASN A 655 10.60 20.12 22.71
CA ASN A 655 10.07 21.24 21.94
C ASN A 655 8.67 20.89 21.43
N LEU A 656 7.68 21.71 21.80
CA LEU A 656 6.29 21.57 21.38
C LEU A 656 5.90 22.71 20.44
N ARG A 657 5.46 22.37 19.22
CA ARG A 657 4.92 23.35 18.26
C ARG A 657 3.42 23.50 18.54
N LEU A 658 3.03 24.60 19.18
CA LEU A 658 1.63 24.92 19.46
C LEU A 658 0.85 25.16 18.16
N ILE A 659 1.49 25.84 17.21
CA ILE A 659 0.96 26.12 15.88
C ILE A 659 2.11 25.89 14.90
N ASP A 660 1.94 24.91 14.00
CA ASP A 660 2.92 24.60 12.97
C ASP A 660 2.95 25.67 11.88
N ASN A 661 1.77 26.21 11.55
CA ASN A 661 1.56 27.26 10.55
C ASN A 661 0.22 27.95 10.80
N LEU A 662 0.22 29.26 11.01
CA LEU A 662 -0.94 30.13 10.91
C LEU A 662 -0.64 31.19 9.86
N SER A 663 -1.16 31.01 8.65
CA SER A 663 -0.94 31.93 7.54
C SER A 663 -2.18 32.76 7.25
N VAL A 664 -2.02 34.07 7.08
CA VAL A 664 -3.06 34.96 6.57
C VAL A 664 -2.54 35.59 5.28
N ASN A 665 -3.28 35.43 4.19
CA ASN A 665 -2.91 35.94 2.88
C ASN A 665 -4.04 36.76 2.29
N SER A 666 -3.71 37.90 1.68
CA SER A 666 -4.62 38.69 0.85
C SER A 666 -3.82 39.38 -0.25
N ASN A 667 -4.51 40.11 -1.12
CA ASN A 667 -3.90 40.87 -2.20
C ASN A 667 -4.68 42.16 -2.47
N TYR A 668 -4.04 43.09 -3.17
CA TYR A 668 -4.68 44.30 -3.68
C TYR A 668 -4.28 44.51 -5.14
N ASN A 669 -5.25 44.56 -6.05
CA ASN A 669 -5.05 44.86 -7.46
C ASN A 669 -5.28 46.35 -7.74
N PHE A 670 -4.20 47.08 -8.03
CA PHE A 670 -4.23 48.50 -8.36
C PHE A 670 -4.83 48.79 -9.73
N ALA A 671 -4.85 47.80 -10.64
CA ALA A 671 -5.38 47.95 -11.99
C ALA A 671 -6.88 47.60 -12.12
N ALA A 672 -7.52 47.12 -11.05
CA ALA A 672 -8.95 46.79 -11.08
C ALA A 672 -9.83 48.04 -10.95
N ASP A 673 -10.91 48.13 -11.75
CA ASP A 673 -11.90 49.22 -11.70
C ASP A 673 -12.73 49.22 -10.40
N SER A 674 -12.93 48.04 -9.82
CA SER A 674 -13.67 47.84 -8.57
C SER A 674 -13.22 46.56 -7.86
N LEU A 675 -13.57 46.42 -6.58
CA LEU A 675 -13.24 45.24 -5.77
C LEU A 675 -11.72 44.96 -5.71
N ASN A 676 -10.92 46.03 -5.62
CA ASN A 676 -9.46 46.00 -5.67
C ASN A 676 -8.82 45.09 -4.61
N PHE A 677 -9.44 44.92 -3.45
CA PHE A 677 -8.91 44.11 -2.35
C PHE A 677 -9.41 42.66 -2.44
N GLY A 678 -8.49 41.72 -2.61
CA GLY A 678 -8.80 40.30 -2.70
C GLY A 678 -9.34 39.68 -1.40
N ARG A 679 -9.74 38.42 -1.48
CA ARG A 679 -10.21 37.66 -0.32
C ARG A 679 -9.10 37.47 0.71
N VAL A 680 -9.48 37.52 1.99
CA VAL A 680 -8.60 37.16 3.11
C VAL A 680 -8.69 35.67 3.34
N ASN A 681 -7.61 34.95 3.03
CA ASN A 681 -7.51 33.51 3.23
C ASN A 681 -6.66 33.22 4.46
N MET A 682 -7.19 32.42 5.38
CA MET A 682 -6.50 31.99 6.59
C MET A 682 -6.34 30.48 6.56
N SER A 683 -5.13 30.00 6.87
CA SER A 683 -4.87 28.57 7.06
C SER A 683 -4.19 28.35 8.41
N LEU A 684 -4.60 27.29 9.10
CA LEU A 684 -4.06 26.87 10.38
C LEU A 684 -3.73 25.39 10.30
N SER A 685 -2.51 25.02 10.70
CA SER A 685 -2.15 23.64 11.00
C SER A 685 -1.48 23.54 12.36
N SER A 686 -1.84 22.52 13.13
CA SER A 686 -1.27 22.28 14.45
C SER A 686 -1.23 20.79 14.78
N ARG A 687 -0.19 20.41 15.53
CA ARG A 687 0.01 19.10 16.15
C ARG A 687 0.29 19.27 17.66
N VAL A 688 -0.34 20.28 18.27
CA VAL A 688 -0.14 20.61 19.69
C VAL A 688 -0.54 19.48 20.64
N VAL A 689 -1.50 18.64 20.22
CA VAL A 689 -1.86 17.41 20.92
C VAL A 689 -1.20 16.26 20.20
N ASP A 690 -0.40 15.48 20.93
CA ASP A 690 0.30 14.31 20.40
C ASP A 690 -0.68 13.38 19.66
N GLY A 691 -0.40 13.13 18.39
CA GLY A 691 -1.14 12.23 17.51
C GLY A 691 -2.51 12.74 17.04
N LEU A 692 -2.86 13.99 17.35
CA LEU A 692 -3.97 14.72 16.72
C LEU A 692 -3.43 15.74 15.72
N ARG A 693 -3.74 15.54 14.44
CA ARG A 693 -3.46 16.52 13.40
C ARG A 693 -4.69 17.41 13.19
N ILE A 694 -4.50 18.70 13.41
CA ILE A 694 -5.51 19.74 13.19
C ILE A 694 -5.14 20.51 11.92
N SER A 695 -6.09 20.66 11.01
CA SER A 695 -5.99 21.58 9.88
C SER A 695 -7.28 22.34 9.70
N ALA A 696 -7.21 23.66 9.58
CA ALA A 696 -8.37 24.51 9.34
C ALA A 696 -8.06 25.53 8.25
N ASN A 697 -9.03 25.79 7.38
CA ASN A 697 -8.95 26.86 6.38
C ASN A 697 -10.20 27.71 6.44
N ALA A 698 -10.03 29.02 6.28
CA ALA A 698 -11.10 29.99 6.23
C ALA A 698 -10.87 30.96 5.07
N SER A 699 -11.95 31.38 4.42
CA SER A 699 -11.93 32.42 3.38
C SER A 699 -12.98 33.48 3.70
N TYR A 700 -12.59 34.74 3.57
CA TYR A 700 -13.42 35.90 3.86
C TYR A 700 -13.38 36.89 2.71
N SER A 701 -14.48 37.62 2.53
CA SER A 701 -14.54 38.84 1.72
C SER A 701 -14.54 40.07 2.62
N VAL A 702 -13.95 41.16 2.14
CA VAL A 702 -14.00 42.48 2.80
C VAL A 702 -15.16 43.34 2.31
N TYR A 703 -15.88 42.89 1.28
CA TYR A 703 -16.91 43.66 0.61
C TYR A 703 -18.32 43.33 1.09
N SER A 704 -19.19 44.34 1.08
CA SER A 704 -20.64 44.21 1.17
C SER A 704 -21.21 43.53 -0.08
N ARG A 705 -22.47 43.08 0.00
CA ARG A 705 -23.19 42.48 -1.11
C ARG A 705 -24.53 43.17 -1.33
N ASP A 706 -24.95 43.27 -2.59
CA ASP A 706 -26.27 43.78 -2.97
C ASP A 706 -27.41 42.78 -2.70
N GLU A 707 -28.64 43.17 -3.03
CA GLU A 707 -29.85 42.34 -2.90
C GLU A 707 -29.82 41.06 -3.78
N ASN A 708 -28.92 41.01 -4.77
CA ASN A 708 -28.71 39.88 -5.65
C ASN A 708 -27.49 39.03 -5.23
N GLY A 709 -26.81 39.40 -4.15
CA GLY A 709 -25.66 38.70 -3.61
C GLY A 709 -24.34 38.98 -4.30
N ARG A 710 -24.28 39.97 -5.18
CA ARG A 710 -23.08 40.42 -5.88
C ARG A 710 -22.28 41.32 -4.95
N GLU A 711 -20.96 41.14 -4.93
CA GLU A 711 -20.09 42.03 -4.14
C GLU A 711 -20.12 43.43 -4.73
N ILE A 712 -20.32 44.43 -3.87
CA ILE A 712 -20.27 45.84 -4.23
C ILE A 712 -18.98 46.45 -3.69
N ASN A 713 -18.50 47.52 -4.32
CA ASN A 713 -17.25 48.19 -3.95
C ASN A 713 -17.39 49.06 -2.69
N THR A 714 -18.03 48.52 -1.66
CA THR A 714 -18.21 49.11 -0.34
C THR A 714 -17.68 48.12 0.68
N PHE A 715 -16.83 48.57 1.59
CA PHE A 715 -16.30 47.67 2.60
C PHE A 715 -17.39 47.31 3.62
N ILE A 716 -17.42 46.05 4.05
CA ILE A 716 -18.48 45.54 4.92
C ILE A 716 -18.58 46.25 6.28
N TRP A 717 -17.48 46.84 6.75
CA TRP A 717 -17.46 47.62 7.98
C TRP A 717 -18.03 49.04 7.83
N GLU A 718 -18.27 49.51 6.60
CA GLU A 718 -18.91 50.80 6.32
C GLU A 718 -20.44 50.67 6.40
N ASP A 719 -20.99 49.53 5.96
CA ASP A 719 -22.43 49.27 5.91
C ASP A 719 -22.98 48.54 7.15
N GLY A 720 -22.13 48.03 8.05
CA GLY A 720 -22.60 47.30 9.23
C GLY A 720 -21.55 46.95 10.30
N ASN A 721 -21.99 46.23 11.33
CA ASN A 721 -21.15 45.84 12.49
C ASN A 721 -20.22 44.64 12.22
N LYS A 722 -19.90 44.33 10.96
CA LYS A 722 -19.06 43.17 10.59
C LYS A 722 -17.78 43.68 9.95
N TYR A 723 -16.65 43.06 10.30
CA TYR A 723 -15.36 43.40 9.70
C TYR A 723 -15.04 42.56 8.45
N LEU A 724 -15.58 41.36 8.37
CA LEU A 724 -15.32 40.40 7.28
C LEU A 724 -16.58 39.56 7.01
N GLN A 725 -16.88 39.31 5.75
CA GLN A 725 -17.93 38.40 5.33
C GLN A 725 -17.34 36.98 5.17
N PRO A 726 -17.74 35.99 5.99
CA PRO A 726 -17.26 34.63 5.82
C PRO A 726 -17.82 33.99 4.55
N LEU A 727 -16.94 33.34 3.79
CA LEU A 727 -17.28 32.65 2.54
C LEU A 727 -17.23 31.13 2.69
N SER A 728 -16.19 30.61 3.35
CA SER A 728 -16.04 29.18 3.55
C SER A 728 -15.17 28.86 4.77
N TYR A 729 -15.49 27.76 5.44
CA TYR A 729 -14.68 27.15 6.50
C TYR A 729 -14.50 25.67 6.24
N SER A 730 -13.29 25.18 6.50
CA SER A 730 -13.02 23.75 6.58
C SER A 730 -12.20 23.45 7.83
N LEU A 731 -12.52 22.37 8.51
CA LEU A 731 -11.77 21.84 9.64
C LEU A 731 -11.62 20.33 9.43
N ASN A 732 -10.38 19.86 9.39
CA ASN A 732 -10.06 18.43 9.41
C ASN A 732 -9.29 18.12 10.69
N LEU A 733 -9.79 17.15 11.43
CA LEU A 733 -9.12 16.57 12.59
C LEU A 733 -8.88 15.10 12.27
N SER A 734 -7.64 14.63 12.43
CA SER A 734 -7.32 13.21 12.26
C SER A 734 -6.50 12.75 13.45
N THR A 735 -6.85 11.59 14.01
CA THR A 735 -6.14 10.97 15.12
C THR A 735 -6.24 9.46 15.00
N SER A 736 -5.28 8.75 15.59
CA SER A 736 -5.32 7.30 15.66
C SER A 736 -4.96 6.84 17.06
N PHE A 737 -5.70 5.86 17.56
CA PHE A 737 -5.55 5.29 18.88
C PHE A 737 -5.21 3.82 18.76
N ASN A 738 -4.35 3.35 19.63
CA ASN A 738 -4.12 1.94 19.86
C ASN A 738 -4.16 1.66 21.37
N GLY A 739 -4.87 0.63 21.79
CA GLY A 739 -5.00 0.28 23.21
C GLY A 739 -4.04 -0.81 23.63
N GLY A 740 -3.68 -0.88 24.92
CA GLY A 740 -2.87 -1.95 25.49
C GLY A 740 -3.13 -2.12 26.98
N SER A 741 -2.31 -2.93 27.66
CA SER A 741 -2.34 -3.13 29.12
C SER A 741 -2.19 -1.83 29.93
N ARG A 742 -1.79 -0.72 29.29
CA ARG A 742 -1.62 0.60 29.88
C ARG A 742 -2.66 1.64 29.38
N GLY A 743 -3.79 1.18 28.81
CA GLY A 743 -4.88 2.04 28.32
C GLY A 743 -4.74 2.48 26.86
N PRO A 744 -5.67 3.35 26.37
CA PRO A 744 -5.59 3.95 25.04
C PRO A 744 -4.35 4.83 24.92
N ARG A 745 -3.53 4.58 23.91
CA ARG A 745 -2.39 5.41 23.52
C ARG A 745 -2.68 6.01 22.17
N ILE A 746 -2.33 7.28 22.00
CA ILE A 746 -2.42 7.91 20.69
C ILE A 746 -1.22 7.43 19.89
N THR A 747 -1.47 6.89 18.70
CA THR A 747 -0.40 6.45 17.80
C THR A 747 0.17 7.67 17.10
N THR A 748 1.27 8.19 17.61
CA THR A 748 2.15 9.11 16.90
C THR A 748 3.17 8.28 16.12
N PRO A 749 3.39 8.51 14.83
CA PRO A 749 4.59 8.03 14.17
C PRO A 749 5.81 8.52 14.97
N ASP A 750 6.74 7.64 15.29
CA ASP A 750 7.95 8.03 16.02
C ASP A 750 8.68 9.14 15.26
N TYR A 751 8.67 10.35 15.82
CA TYR A 751 9.49 11.44 15.31
C TYR A 751 10.95 11.12 15.65
N ARG A 752 11.67 10.54 14.69
CA ARG A 752 13.14 10.47 14.78
C ARG A 752 13.67 11.87 14.52
N PRO A 753 14.35 12.52 15.48
CA PRO A 753 15.01 13.79 15.24
C PRO A 753 15.97 13.61 14.06
N TYR A 754 15.90 14.50 13.07
CA TYR A 754 16.85 14.50 11.98
C TYR A 754 18.22 14.90 12.54
N ASP A 755 19.13 13.94 12.67
CA ASP A 755 20.54 14.20 12.93
C ASP A 755 21.28 14.33 11.59
N PRO A 756 21.73 15.54 11.20
CA PRO A 756 22.47 15.73 9.96
C PRO A 756 23.82 15.00 9.89
N LEU A 757 24.31 14.44 11.01
CA LEU A 757 25.54 13.65 11.09
C LEU A 757 25.30 12.13 11.01
N ASP A 758 24.05 11.67 11.12
CA ASP A 758 23.69 10.26 11.03
C ASP A 758 23.40 9.83 9.58
N GLN A 759 24.45 9.36 8.89
CA GLN A 759 24.34 8.86 7.52
C GLN A 759 23.56 7.53 7.40
N THR A 760 23.23 6.86 8.52
CA THR A 760 22.46 5.60 8.49
C THR A 760 21.03 5.81 7.98
N PHE A 761 20.53 7.06 8.04
CA PHE A 761 19.24 7.46 7.49
C PHE A 761 19.13 7.31 5.96
N PHE A 762 20.26 7.30 5.24
CA PHE A 762 20.31 7.13 3.78
C PHE A 762 20.60 5.68 3.35
N SER A 763 20.76 4.75 4.30
CA SER A 763 20.88 3.33 3.98
C SER A 763 19.49 2.79 3.60
N PRO A 764 19.29 2.20 2.41
CA PRO A 764 18.00 1.63 2.01
C PRO A 764 17.58 0.41 2.85
N VAL A 765 18.47 -0.07 3.71
CA VAL A 765 18.23 -1.15 4.67
C VAL A 765 18.55 -0.62 6.06
N ASP A 766 17.54 -0.59 6.93
CA ASP A 766 17.72 -0.34 8.37
C ASP A 766 18.67 -1.42 8.91
N GLN A 767 19.86 -1.04 9.39
CA GLN A 767 20.83 -1.99 9.93
C GLN A 767 20.34 -2.70 11.21
N ARG A 768 19.19 -2.28 11.75
CA ARG A 768 18.48 -2.93 12.86
C ARG A 768 17.39 -3.90 12.42
N PHE A 769 17.16 -4.04 11.11
CA PHE A 769 16.28 -5.08 10.58
C PHE A 769 16.82 -6.45 11.03
N ASN A 770 16.06 -7.16 11.86
CA ASN A 770 16.40 -8.41 12.58
C ASN A 770 17.24 -8.31 13.88
N LEU A 771 17.65 -7.14 14.36
CA LEU A 771 18.34 -7.01 15.67
C LEU A 771 17.39 -6.83 16.86
N GLN A 772 16.12 -6.57 16.59
CA GLN A 772 15.06 -6.58 17.59
C GLN A 772 14.04 -7.65 17.17
N PRO A 773 13.56 -8.52 18.09
CA PRO A 773 12.41 -9.35 17.77
C PRO A 773 11.31 -8.41 17.31
N VAL A 774 10.66 -8.73 16.18
CA VAL A 774 9.48 -8.02 15.71
C VAL A 774 8.49 -8.06 16.87
N GLN A 775 8.41 -6.95 17.61
CA GLN A 775 7.49 -6.83 18.72
C GLN A 775 6.12 -7.03 18.10
N ARG A 776 5.48 -8.19 18.35
CA ARG A 776 4.07 -8.38 18.01
C ARG A 776 3.38 -7.16 18.61
N THR A 777 2.80 -6.31 17.78
CA THR A 777 2.05 -5.15 18.22
C THR A 777 0.90 -5.67 19.07
N GLY A 778 1.13 -5.79 20.38
CA GLY A 778 0.25 -6.39 21.37
C GLY A 778 -0.93 -5.50 21.72
N SER A 779 -1.40 -4.71 20.75
CA SER A 779 -2.51 -3.81 20.94
C SER A 779 -3.81 -4.59 20.73
N PRO A 780 -4.62 -4.86 21.78
CA PRO A 780 -5.92 -5.48 21.64
C PRO A 780 -6.89 -4.68 20.77
N TRP A 781 -6.64 -3.40 20.50
CA TRP A 781 -7.50 -2.65 19.60
C TRP A 781 -6.84 -1.42 18.98
N SER A 782 -7.26 -1.04 17.79
CA SER A 782 -6.88 0.21 17.13
C SER A 782 -8.09 0.90 16.52
N VAL A 783 -8.10 2.24 16.51
CA VAL A 783 -9.15 3.05 15.89
C VAL A 783 -8.52 4.30 15.28
N GLY A 784 -8.76 4.55 13.99
CA GLY A 784 -8.51 5.85 13.36
C GLY A 784 -9.79 6.68 13.36
N LEU A 785 -9.70 7.96 13.73
CA LEU A 785 -10.81 8.91 13.67
C LEU A 785 -10.44 10.07 12.75
N ASP A 786 -11.28 10.31 11.76
CA ASP A 786 -11.17 11.40 10.80
C ASP A 786 -12.45 12.23 10.82
N PHE A 787 -12.39 13.44 11.38
CA PHE A 787 -13.48 14.38 11.38
C PHE A 787 -13.28 15.45 10.31
N ASN A 788 -14.26 15.62 9.43
CA ASN A 788 -14.31 16.66 8.42
C ASN A 788 -15.55 17.55 8.65
N TYR A 789 -15.31 18.83 8.89
CA TYR A 789 -16.35 19.86 8.87
C TYR A 789 -16.11 20.81 7.70
N ARG A 790 -17.17 21.10 6.94
CA ARG A 790 -17.19 22.12 5.88
C ARG A 790 -18.42 23.00 6.03
N TRP A 791 -18.23 24.28 5.84
CA TRP A 791 -19.29 25.29 5.80
C TRP A 791 -19.03 26.18 4.59
N ASN A 792 -20.03 26.38 3.73
CA ASN A 792 -19.94 27.23 2.56
C ASN A 792 -21.11 28.20 2.54
N TYR A 793 -20.80 29.49 2.43
CA TYR A 793 -21.78 30.55 2.30
C TYR A 793 -22.60 30.40 1.01
N GLN A 794 -23.91 30.61 1.11
CA GLN A 794 -24.83 30.70 -0.03
C GLN A 794 -25.66 31.97 0.16
N PHE A 795 -25.72 32.82 -0.87
CA PHE A 795 -26.53 34.03 -0.81
C PHE A 795 -28.02 33.68 -0.86
N GLY A 796 -28.83 34.33 -0.02
CA GLY A 796 -30.29 34.14 0.02
C GLY A 796 -30.75 32.75 0.50
N GLN A 797 -29.84 31.91 0.99
CA GLN A 797 -30.13 30.54 1.45
C GLN A 797 -29.34 30.24 2.73
N ASP A 798 -29.73 29.17 3.42
CA ASP A 798 -28.89 28.63 4.47
C ASP A 798 -27.56 28.14 3.89
N ALA A 799 -26.48 28.41 4.62
CA ALA A 799 -25.16 27.94 4.22
C ALA A 799 -25.14 26.41 4.11
N ARG A 800 -24.47 25.88 3.09
CA ARG A 800 -24.25 24.43 2.93
C ARG A 800 -23.24 23.95 3.96
N LYS A 801 -23.63 22.94 4.74
CA LYS A 801 -22.81 22.38 5.83
C LYS A 801 -22.64 20.88 5.64
N SER A 802 -21.48 20.37 6.00
CA SER A 802 -21.23 18.93 6.17
C SER A 802 -20.36 18.73 7.40
N ALA A 803 -20.67 17.73 8.21
CA ALA A 803 -19.94 17.42 9.43
C ALA A 803 -19.90 15.90 9.58
N VAL A 804 -18.84 15.27 9.09
CA VAL A 804 -18.74 13.80 9.04
C VAL A 804 -17.57 13.35 9.90
N LEU A 805 -17.83 12.42 10.82
CA LEU A 805 -16.79 11.67 11.53
C LEU A 805 -16.72 10.26 10.95
N ASN A 806 -15.58 9.90 10.38
CA ASN A 806 -15.28 8.54 9.96
C ASN A 806 -14.37 7.89 11.00
N ALA A 807 -14.81 6.75 11.51
CA ALA A 807 -14.02 5.87 12.34
C ALA A 807 -13.52 4.71 11.46
N ASN A 808 -12.27 4.85 11.02
CA ASN A 808 -11.61 3.94 10.10
C ASN A 808 -10.76 2.92 10.88
N ASN A 809 -10.58 1.74 10.28
CA ASN A 809 -9.69 0.71 10.81
C ASN A 809 -9.97 0.36 12.28
N ILE A 810 -11.25 0.38 12.68
CA ILE A 810 -11.67 -0.05 14.01
C ILE A 810 -11.39 -1.55 14.08
N GLN A 811 -10.38 -1.94 14.83
CA GLN A 811 -9.99 -3.33 15.00
C GLN A 811 -9.98 -3.66 16.49
N PHE A 812 -10.64 -4.75 16.88
CA PHE A 812 -10.68 -5.25 18.25
C PHE A 812 -10.34 -6.74 18.26
N ASN A 813 -9.29 -7.12 18.98
CA ASN A 813 -8.98 -8.51 19.27
C ASN A 813 -9.70 -8.90 20.57
N LEU A 814 -10.88 -9.50 20.48
CA LEU A 814 -11.68 -9.92 21.66
C LEU A 814 -10.92 -10.95 22.52
N THR A 815 -10.13 -11.80 21.87
CA THR A 815 -9.16 -12.74 22.47
C THR A 815 -7.97 -12.86 21.49
N PRO A 816 -6.83 -13.50 21.85
CA PRO A 816 -5.72 -13.68 20.91
C PRO A 816 -6.09 -14.35 19.58
N LYS A 817 -7.20 -15.11 19.56
CA LYS A 817 -7.69 -15.84 18.40
C LYS A 817 -8.89 -15.20 17.70
N TRP A 818 -9.51 -14.17 18.28
CA TRP A 818 -10.69 -13.51 17.72
C TRP A 818 -10.37 -12.07 17.37
N ARG A 819 -10.64 -11.68 16.12
CA ARG A 819 -10.46 -10.33 15.61
C ARG A 819 -11.74 -9.83 14.99
N VAL A 820 -12.22 -8.69 15.47
CA VAL A 820 -13.31 -7.92 14.88
C VAL A 820 -12.67 -6.73 14.16
N SER A 821 -13.12 -6.43 12.96
CA SER A 821 -12.77 -5.21 12.25
C SER A 821 -14.02 -4.55 11.68
N THR A 822 -14.07 -3.23 11.72
CA THR A 822 -15.18 -2.48 11.16
C THR A 822 -14.74 -1.08 10.72
N ARG A 823 -15.57 -0.47 9.89
CA ARG A 823 -15.54 0.97 9.62
C ARG A 823 -16.94 1.52 9.82
N LEU A 824 -17.00 2.66 10.49
CA LEU A 824 -18.23 3.37 10.79
C LEU A 824 -18.04 4.82 10.40
N GLY A 825 -19.11 5.50 10.04
CA GLY A 825 -19.10 6.95 9.93
C GLY A 825 -20.44 7.52 10.36
N TYR A 826 -20.44 8.77 10.78
CA TYR A 826 -21.64 9.47 11.22
C TYR A 826 -21.65 10.89 10.66
N ASP A 827 -22.75 11.24 9.99
CA ASP A 827 -23.01 12.60 9.54
C ASP A 827 -23.82 13.35 10.61
N PHE A 828 -23.21 14.36 11.24
CA PHE A 828 -23.85 15.17 12.28
C PHE A 828 -24.89 16.15 11.74
N ILE A 829 -24.91 16.42 10.43
CA ILE A 829 -25.90 17.30 9.78
C ILE A 829 -27.16 16.50 9.48
N GLU A 830 -27.03 15.40 8.74
CA GLU A 830 -28.16 14.53 8.37
C GLU A 830 -28.61 13.63 9.54
N LYS A 831 -27.76 13.44 10.55
CA LYS A 831 -27.98 12.58 11.73
C LYS A 831 -28.12 11.10 11.36
N GLU A 832 -27.34 10.67 10.37
CA GLU A 832 -27.36 9.31 9.83
C GLU A 832 -25.98 8.65 9.92
N LEU A 833 -25.98 7.32 10.00
CA LEU A 833 -24.76 6.51 9.89
C LEU A 833 -24.41 6.31 8.42
N THR A 834 -23.14 6.44 8.08
CA THR A 834 -22.65 6.13 6.73
C THR A 834 -22.59 4.60 6.52
N PRO A 835 -22.56 4.12 5.27
CA PRO A 835 -22.43 2.69 4.98
C PRO A 835 -21.26 2.07 5.74
N SER A 836 -21.55 0.99 6.46
CA SER A 836 -20.63 0.34 7.38
C SER A 836 -20.33 -1.08 6.92
N GLN A 837 -19.17 -1.60 7.32
CA GLN A 837 -18.77 -2.97 7.02
C GLN A 837 -18.23 -3.60 8.29
N PHE A 838 -18.67 -4.82 8.58
CA PHE A 838 -18.24 -5.59 9.74
C PHE A 838 -17.55 -6.85 9.26
N SER A 839 -16.45 -7.20 9.92
CA SER A 839 -15.68 -8.41 9.66
C SER A 839 -15.27 -9.03 10.98
N LEU A 840 -15.50 -10.32 11.11
CA LEU A 840 -15.19 -11.14 12.27
C LEU A 840 -14.30 -12.28 11.78
N GLN A 841 -13.14 -12.43 12.39
CA GLN A 841 -12.17 -13.47 12.08
C GLN A 841 -11.86 -14.26 13.34
N ARG A 842 -11.78 -15.58 13.22
CA ARG A 842 -11.35 -16.49 14.29
C ARG A 842 -10.29 -17.44 13.77
N ASP A 843 -9.13 -17.38 14.40
CA ASP A 843 -8.09 -18.40 14.27
C ASP A 843 -8.46 -19.59 15.17
N MET A 844 -8.64 -20.75 14.56
CA MET A 844 -8.98 -22.03 15.19
C MET A 844 -7.87 -23.04 14.96
N ILE A 845 -6.61 -22.69 15.28
CA ILE A 845 -5.42 -23.56 15.24
C ILE A 845 -5.13 -24.08 13.83
N CYS A 846 -5.90 -25.07 13.37
CA CYS A 846 -5.83 -25.65 12.03
C CYS A 846 -6.88 -25.08 11.07
N TRP A 847 -7.83 -24.27 11.55
CA TRP A 847 -8.89 -23.65 10.75
C TRP A 847 -8.90 -22.14 10.95
N ASN A 848 -9.37 -21.40 9.94
CA ASN A 848 -9.56 -19.96 9.97
C ASN A 848 -10.98 -19.66 9.51
N LEU A 849 -11.79 -19.11 10.40
CA LEU A 849 -13.14 -18.66 10.12
C LEU A 849 -13.13 -17.16 9.84
N SER A 850 -13.82 -16.74 8.79
CA SER A 850 -14.07 -15.34 8.47
C SER A 850 -15.55 -15.14 8.16
N PHE A 851 -16.14 -14.14 8.81
CA PHE A 851 -17.51 -13.72 8.60
C PHE A 851 -17.54 -12.22 8.35
N GLN A 852 -17.95 -11.80 7.17
CA GLN A 852 -17.99 -10.39 6.77
C GLN A 852 -19.42 -10.03 6.36
N PHE A 853 -19.95 -8.94 6.88
CA PHE A 853 -21.35 -8.59 6.63
C PHE A 853 -21.57 -7.08 6.64
N ASN A 854 -22.57 -6.65 5.89
CA ASN A 854 -23.18 -5.33 6.01
C ASN A 854 -24.69 -5.52 6.21
N PRO A 855 -25.23 -5.22 7.41
CA PRO A 855 -26.65 -5.41 7.69
C PRO A 855 -27.51 -4.17 7.37
N PHE A 856 -26.90 -3.03 7.03
CA PHE A 856 -27.60 -1.74 6.87
C PHE A 856 -27.43 -1.13 5.48
N GLY A 857 -28.37 -0.28 5.06
CA GLY A 857 -28.39 0.38 3.75
C GLY A 857 -28.85 -0.53 2.60
N ASP A 858 -28.76 -0.02 1.37
CA ASP A 858 -29.33 -0.69 0.18
C ASP A 858 -28.56 -1.93 -0.28
N PHE A 859 -27.39 -2.21 0.31
CA PHE A 859 -26.52 -3.31 -0.07
C PHE A 859 -26.14 -4.20 1.09
N GLN A 860 -27.05 -5.12 1.36
CA GLN A 860 -26.93 -6.09 2.44
C GLN A 860 -26.34 -7.39 1.92
N TYR A 861 -25.32 -7.87 2.63
CA TYR A 861 -24.67 -9.14 2.32
C TYR A 861 -24.09 -9.77 3.58
N TYR A 862 -23.93 -11.10 3.51
CA TYR A 862 -23.31 -11.91 4.55
C TYR A 862 -22.39 -12.92 3.86
N PHE A 863 -21.10 -12.83 4.17
CA PHE A 863 -20.06 -13.74 3.72
C PHE A 863 -19.64 -14.64 4.85
N PHE A 864 -19.63 -15.93 4.57
CA PHE A 864 -19.09 -16.93 5.48
C PHE A 864 -18.00 -17.73 4.76
N ARG A 865 -16.79 -17.70 5.32
CA ARG A 865 -15.63 -18.45 4.84
C ARG A 865 -15.05 -19.28 5.98
N LEU A 866 -14.75 -20.54 5.69
CA LEU A 866 -14.06 -21.45 6.58
C LEU A 866 -12.92 -22.10 5.79
N SER A 867 -11.69 -21.77 6.18
CA SER A 867 -10.44 -22.16 5.49
C SER A 867 -9.56 -22.99 6.42
N LEU A 868 -8.73 -23.88 5.86
CA LEU A 868 -7.65 -24.51 6.63
C LEU A 868 -6.49 -23.53 6.80
N SER A 869 -5.86 -23.50 7.98
CA SER A 869 -4.72 -22.61 8.22
C SER A 869 -3.44 -23.08 7.51
N SER A 870 -3.30 -24.39 7.27
CA SER A 870 -2.17 -24.96 6.54
C SER A 870 -2.42 -24.96 5.02
N SER A 871 -1.51 -24.34 4.28
CA SER A 871 -1.54 -24.30 2.81
C SER A 871 -1.28 -25.67 2.17
N GLN A 872 -0.61 -26.59 2.88
CA GLN A 872 -0.19 -27.90 2.37
C GLN A 872 -1.35 -28.85 2.12
N ILE A 873 -2.30 -28.93 3.05
CA ILE A 873 -3.44 -29.83 2.92
C ILE A 873 -4.47 -29.26 1.95
N GLN A 874 -4.57 -27.93 1.85
CA GLN A 874 -5.30 -27.27 0.77
C GLN A 874 -4.75 -27.70 -0.61
N GLY A 875 -3.43 -27.85 -0.75
CA GLY A 875 -2.78 -28.41 -1.94
C GLY A 875 -3.06 -29.90 -2.17
N LEU A 876 -3.23 -30.71 -1.12
CA LEU A 876 -3.55 -32.13 -1.25
C LEU A 876 -4.97 -32.37 -1.81
N PHE A 877 -5.94 -31.55 -1.42
CA PHE A 877 -7.29 -31.55 -2.03
C PHE A 877 -7.26 -31.20 -3.52
N GLN A 878 -6.25 -30.46 -3.97
CA GLN A 878 -6.11 -29.98 -5.35
C GLN A 878 -5.42 -30.99 -6.28
N LYS A 879 -4.62 -31.94 -5.73
CA LYS A 879 -3.87 -32.97 -6.48
C LYS A 879 -4.67 -34.25 -6.80
N LEU A 880 -5.99 -34.14 -6.94
CA LEU A 880 -6.85 -35.29 -7.25
C LEU A 880 -6.52 -35.90 -8.64
N PRO A 881 -6.56 -37.24 -8.80
CA PRO A 881 -5.98 -37.95 -9.96
C PRO A 881 -6.52 -37.57 -11.33
N LEU A 882 -7.67 -36.91 -11.41
CA LEU A 882 -8.30 -36.49 -12.67
C LEU A 882 -7.70 -35.21 -13.27
N LEU A 883 -6.85 -34.47 -12.55
CA LEU A 883 -6.34 -33.16 -12.97
C LEU A 883 -4.80 -33.10 -13.18
N ASN A 884 -4.07 -34.15 -12.82
CA ASN A 884 -2.59 -34.24 -12.87
C ASN A 884 -1.97 -34.19 -14.28
N ASN A 885 -2.77 -34.30 -15.35
CA ASN A 885 -2.24 -34.29 -16.72
C ASN A 885 -1.82 -32.90 -17.22
N LEU A 886 -2.15 -31.82 -16.50
CA LEU A 886 -1.77 -30.45 -16.88
C LEU A 886 -0.42 -30.00 -16.30
N GLU A 887 -0.01 -30.50 -15.12
CA GLU A 887 1.24 -30.12 -14.43
C GLU A 887 2.50 -30.67 -15.09
N ARG A 888 2.42 -31.80 -15.81
CA ARG A 888 3.59 -32.43 -16.46
C ARG A 888 4.22 -31.59 -17.58
N SER A 889 3.58 -30.51 -18.02
CA SER A 889 4.06 -29.67 -19.14
C SER A 889 4.95 -28.50 -18.73
N SER A 890 5.10 -28.20 -17.44
CA SER A 890 5.76 -26.97 -16.97
C SER A 890 6.96 -27.16 -16.02
N SER A 891 7.46 -28.38 -15.78
CA SER A 891 8.71 -28.57 -15.02
C SER A 891 9.95 -28.61 -15.94
N PRO A 892 11.01 -27.82 -15.68
CA PRO A 892 12.25 -27.88 -16.46
C PRO A 892 13.14 -29.08 -16.12
N THR A 893 12.78 -29.87 -15.09
CA THR A 893 13.61 -30.95 -14.55
C THR A 893 13.08 -32.32 -14.96
N GLY A 894 12.87 -32.51 -16.26
CA GLY A 894 12.66 -33.84 -16.84
C GLY A 894 13.97 -34.62 -16.91
N ARG A 895 14.35 -35.33 -15.84
CA ARG A 895 15.32 -36.43 -15.96
C ARG A 895 14.67 -37.54 -16.80
N SER A 896 15.15 -37.72 -18.02
CA SER A 896 14.78 -38.83 -18.89
C SER A 896 15.01 -40.18 -18.18
N PRO A 897 14.09 -41.13 -18.26
CA PRO A 897 14.33 -42.47 -17.77
C PRO A 897 15.33 -43.17 -18.70
N ARG A 898 16.46 -43.62 -18.15
CA ARG A 898 17.24 -44.73 -18.71
C ARG A 898 16.87 -45.98 -17.93
N PHE A 899 16.70 -47.06 -18.69
CA PHE A 899 16.31 -48.42 -18.33
C PHE A 899 16.74 -48.90 -16.94
#